data_AF-A0A4Y7TRX8-F1
#
_entry.id   AF-A0A4Y7TRX8-F1
#
_cell.length_a   1.000
_cell.length_b   1.000
_cell.length_c   1.000
_cell.angle_alpha   90.00
_cell.angle_beta   90.00
_cell.angle_gamma   90.00
#
_symmetry.space_group_name_H-M   'P 1'
#
loop_
_entity.id
_entity.type
_entity.pdbx_description
1 polymer ?
#
loop_
_entity_poly.entity_id
_entity_poly.type
_entity_poly.pdbx_seq_one_letter_code
_entity_poly.pdbx_strand_id
1 'polypeptide(L)'
;MKHASAVAEQQSSPNSLDNGNKESVIGLKDVAFRDSERRGNSEHNNEITPGELHIFGLGGEYWKTFQVYEASPGEWKTSSPIEFPPGVVGLRCIVGQDGRKDGQIMHLGYSSWKDDTPEGDTVVGKPGRISCAQLRLPMSCKSVEIATPKYPTHLQEQLARCEILTEEFKRTGNLANISEAISIRWRMVEATPEDDANLAEMLNNLAMSFLDRFGHVDRPAAFNNLGNSYQICFERTGHLPNIENAILALTNAVHLTPEGDADLPSRLNNLGSSFLCRFKRLGNLADAAEAISLQTRAASLTPEGHAALPSQLMNLATSFVSLFEVTKDASDLSEAISLQTCAVDLTPALHADLPSWLNNLGISLLMHFWCLGNMSDIAEAIARQNQAVDLAPEGHAHLPTLRTNLGNSYMQCFDQTNNPLDGKDGISNLVQALQHTPEMHAELPPRHMNLAFAWYRYFTSSHRSDHLDTAISNYKSAATCTSGSPRRKLEGAICWAGLLDNFYPCSTSVLTAFRAALDLLTSLAGLEQTVQHRFTMVGKLLSIPGEAAAAALRLERPDKALEWLEQGRCLVWGQQSKLRTPLDALQAHDTALAERIVFISRHLKNAGSSRQHSGTNKSWEGKVSLEHEALKHSQLASEWDLLLTKVRDLPGFEHFLQPLQCSTILRHLPESGPVVVLNTHGDRCDAMVLLAGLYDPLRVKLPDFSLAKARQYRQSIIPEDCEASERAASRYGRKHGAGTGGIYFILHSLWTEVVKPILDMLNLARVDDPSKVPLTRIWWCPTGPLSFLPLHAAGVYEGT
;
A
#
# COMPACT_ATOMS: atom_id res chain seq x y z
N MET A 1 -47.02 22.92 -38.61
CA MET A 1 -47.77 23.74 -37.65
C MET A 1 -48.26 22.85 -36.52
N LYS A 2 -48.26 23.39 -35.30
CA LYS A 2 -48.31 22.71 -33.99
C LYS A 2 -49.65 22.03 -33.63
N HIS A 3 -49.54 21.21 -32.57
CA HIS A 3 -50.54 20.76 -31.58
C HIS A 3 -51.44 19.57 -31.99
N ALA A 4 -51.91 18.67 -31.12
CA ALA A 4 -51.66 18.25 -29.72
C ALA A 4 -52.77 17.18 -29.42
N SER A 5 -52.78 16.61 -28.19
CA SER A 5 -53.86 15.78 -27.58
C SER A 5 -53.77 14.28 -27.88
N ALA A 6 -54.09 13.30 -27.02
CA ALA A 6 -54.46 13.14 -25.60
C ALA A 6 -54.48 11.61 -25.34
N VAL A 7 -53.90 11.07 -24.26
CA VAL A 7 -54.55 10.60 -23.00
C VAL A 7 -55.67 9.57 -23.16
N ALA A 8 -55.46 8.41 -22.51
CA ALA A 8 -56.40 7.43 -21.91
C ALA A 8 -56.00 5.99 -22.30
N GLU A 9 -56.12 4.91 -21.52
CA GLU A 9 -56.33 4.60 -20.10
C GLU A 9 -56.40 3.04 -20.06
N GLN A 10 -56.21 2.42 -18.88
CA GLN A 10 -56.64 1.05 -18.50
C GLN A 10 -55.91 -0.17 -19.13
N GLN A 11 -55.65 -1.31 -18.45
CA GLN A 11 -56.05 -1.83 -17.15
C GLN A 11 -55.22 -3.10 -16.80
N SER A 12 -55.05 -3.33 -15.50
CA SER A 12 -55.04 -4.62 -14.78
C SER A 12 -53.96 -5.70 -15.01
N SER A 13 -53.14 -5.92 -13.97
CA SER A 13 -52.63 -7.21 -13.44
C SER A 13 -53.77 -8.25 -13.22
N PRO A 14 -53.57 -9.55 -12.87
CA PRO A 14 -52.39 -10.22 -12.26
C PRO A 14 -52.12 -11.68 -12.75
N ASN A 15 -51.09 -12.33 -12.20
CA ASN A 15 -50.95 -13.78 -11.87
C ASN A 15 -49.47 -14.18 -11.91
N SER A 16 -48.81 -14.33 -10.75
CA SER A 16 -48.62 -15.58 -10.00
C SER A 16 -47.95 -16.67 -10.83
N LEU A 17 -46.72 -17.07 -10.45
CA LEU A 17 -46.09 -18.38 -10.68
C LEU A 17 -44.70 -18.29 -10.01
N ASP A 18 -44.58 -18.73 -8.76
CA ASP A 18 -44.27 -20.11 -8.37
C ASP A 18 -42.78 -20.46 -8.57
N ASN A 19 -42.15 -20.76 -7.44
CA ASN A 19 -40.75 -21.16 -7.31
C ASN A 19 -40.61 -22.59 -7.80
N GLY A 20 -39.88 -22.79 -8.90
CA GLY A 20 -39.49 -24.13 -9.38
C GLY A 20 -38.05 -24.12 -9.89
N ASN A 21 -37.18 -24.84 -9.20
CA ASN A 21 -35.80 -25.18 -9.59
C ASN A 21 -35.67 -25.43 -11.10
N LYS A 22 -34.83 -24.66 -11.78
CA LYS A 22 -34.48 -24.90 -13.19
C LYS A 22 -33.11 -25.57 -13.26
N GLU A 23 -33.12 -26.89 -13.36
CA GLU A 23 -31.96 -27.70 -13.76
C GLU A 23 -31.61 -27.43 -15.24
N SER A 24 -30.32 -27.29 -15.55
CA SER A 24 -29.81 -27.17 -16.92
C SER A 24 -29.66 -28.57 -17.55
N VAL A 25 -30.35 -28.79 -18.68
CA VAL A 25 -30.30 -30.05 -19.45
C VAL A 25 -29.49 -29.82 -20.73
N ILE A 26 -28.53 -30.71 -21.03
CA ILE A 26 -27.77 -30.72 -22.29
C ILE A 26 -28.23 -31.92 -23.12
N GLY A 27 -28.90 -31.66 -24.24
CA GLY A 27 -29.28 -32.70 -25.21
C GLY A 27 -28.22 -32.83 -26.31
N LEU A 28 -27.51 -33.96 -26.36
CA LEU A 28 -26.56 -34.30 -27.44
C LEU A 28 -27.29 -35.11 -28.52
N LYS A 29 -27.99 -34.46 -29.44
CA LYS A 29 -28.74 -35.17 -30.50
C LYS A 29 -28.25 -35.05 -31.94
N ASP A 30 -27.11 -34.42 -32.21
CA ASP A 30 -26.52 -34.41 -33.55
C ASP A 30 -24.99 -34.50 -33.50
N VAL A 31 -24.45 -35.71 -33.34
CA VAL A 31 -23.03 -36.02 -33.61
C VAL A 31 -22.96 -36.90 -34.85
N ALA A 32 -22.87 -36.28 -36.02
CA ALA A 32 -22.52 -36.97 -37.25
C ALA A 32 -21.01 -37.25 -37.25
N PHE A 33 -20.63 -38.52 -37.07
CA PHE A 33 -19.26 -39.01 -37.13
C PHE A 33 -18.66 -38.83 -38.54
N ARG A 34 -17.74 -37.88 -38.71
CA ARG A 34 -16.83 -37.86 -39.87
C ARG A 34 -15.63 -38.77 -39.59
N ASP A 35 -15.79 -40.09 -39.72
CA ASP A 35 -14.64 -40.97 -40.00
C ASP A 35 -14.97 -42.40 -40.48
N SER A 36 -16.12 -42.61 -41.15
CA SER A 36 -16.47 -43.93 -41.72
C SER A 36 -15.97 -44.16 -43.16
N GLU A 37 -15.25 -43.23 -43.79
CA GLU A 37 -14.72 -43.42 -45.16
C GLU A 37 -13.24 -43.83 -45.25
N ARG A 38 -12.52 -44.01 -44.12
CA ARG A 38 -11.08 -44.37 -44.17
C ARG A 38 -10.68 -45.76 -43.71
N ARG A 39 -11.59 -46.59 -43.20
CA ARG A 39 -11.33 -48.02 -43.02
C ARG A 39 -12.61 -48.80 -43.33
N GLY A 40 -12.64 -49.41 -44.50
CA GLY A 40 -13.60 -50.46 -44.78
C GLY A 40 -13.41 -51.58 -43.76
N ASN A 41 -14.38 -51.79 -42.89
CA ASN A 41 -14.82 -53.11 -42.45
C ASN A 41 -16.10 -53.00 -41.61
N SER A 42 -16.92 -54.02 -41.83
CA SER A 42 -18.28 -54.28 -41.40
C SER A 42 -18.51 -54.34 -39.89
N GLU A 43 -19.74 -53.96 -39.52
CA GLU A 43 -20.57 -54.52 -38.44
C GLU A 43 -19.89 -54.74 -37.08
N HIS A 44 -19.95 -53.75 -36.18
CA HIS A 44 -20.12 -53.92 -34.73
C HIS A 44 -20.80 -52.65 -34.18
N ASN A 45 -22.13 -52.70 -33.99
CA ASN A 45 -22.89 -51.68 -33.24
C ASN A 45 -22.59 -51.89 -31.74
N ASN A 46 -21.46 -51.38 -31.26
CA ASN A 46 -21.19 -51.29 -29.82
C ASN A 46 -21.68 -49.93 -29.32
N GLU A 47 -22.68 -49.93 -28.44
CA GLU A 47 -23.17 -48.73 -27.75
C GLU A 47 -22.03 -48.11 -26.93
N ILE A 48 -21.63 -46.91 -27.34
CA ILE A 48 -20.55 -46.13 -26.74
C ILE A 48 -21.17 -45.28 -25.61
N THR A 49 -20.72 -45.47 -24.35
CA THR A 49 -21.28 -44.77 -23.17
C THR A 49 -20.35 -43.64 -22.66
N PRO A 50 -20.80 -42.37 -22.60
CA PRO A 50 -20.06 -41.27 -21.98
C PRO A 50 -19.88 -41.48 -20.48
N GLY A 51 -18.64 -41.43 -19.99
CA GLY A 51 -18.36 -41.57 -18.57
C GLY A 51 -18.02 -40.23 -17.90
N GLU A 52 -17.15 -39.44 -18.51
CA GLU A 52 -16.61 -38.23 -17.88
C GLU A 52 -16.54 -37.04 -18.85
N LEU A 53 -16.87 -35.84 -18.38
CA LEU A 53 -16.71 -34.58 -19.10
C LEU A 53 -15.65 -33.72 -18.41
N HIS A 54 -14.59 -33.35 -19.13
CA HIS A 54 -13.45 -32.58 -18.64
C HIS A 54 -13.44 -31.21 -19.32
N ILE A 55 -13.20 -30.14 -18.54
CA ILE A 55 -13.15 -28.75 -19.02
C ILE A 55 -11.70 -28.26 -19.05
N PHE A 56 -11.27 -27.61 -20.14
CA PHE A 56 -9.91 -27.12 -20.33
C PHE A 56 -9.85 -25.60 -20.53
N GLY A 57 -8.87 -24.96 -19.89
CA GLY A 57 -8.55 -23.54 -20.02
C GLY A 57 -7.31 -23.27 -20.88
N LEU A 58 -7.01 -21.98 -21.09
CA LEU A 58 -5.81 -21.52 -21.82
C LEU A 58 -4.54 -22.15 -21.21
N GLY A 59 -3.70 -22.77 -22.05
CA GLY A 59 -2.48 -23.49 -21.64
C GLY A 59 -2.64 -25.01 -21.46
N GLY A 60 -3.84 -25.57 -21.65
CA GLY A 60 -4.07 -27.01 -21.53
C GLY A 60 -4.18 -27.52 -20.09
N GLU A 61 -4.22 -26.61 -19.11
CA GLU A 61 -4.48 -26.97 -17.72
C GLU A 61 -5.92 -27.50 -17.55
N TYR A 62 -6.03 -28.60 -16.80
CA TYR A 62 -7.28 -29.29 -16.51
C TYR A 62 -7.99 -28.58 -15.34
N TRP A 63 -9.22 -28.12 -15.56
CA TRP A 63 -9.95 -27.36 -14.55
C TRP A 63 -10.83 -28.23 -13.66
N LYS A 64 -11.63 -29.14 -14.24
CA LYS A 64 -12.55 -30.00 -13.48
C LYS A 64 -13.13 -31.15 -14.33
N THR A 65 -13.45 -32.26 -13.69
CA THR A 65 -14.21 -33.39 -14.27
C THR A 65 -15.60 -33.45 -13.68
N PHE A 66 -16.57 -33.69 -14.54
CA PHE A 66 -17.95 -33.99 -14.21
C PHE A 66 -18.29 -35.41 -14.64
N GLN A 67 -18.91 -36.17 -13.75
CA GLN A 67 -19.46 -37.48 -14.08
C GLN A 67 -20.76 -37.29 -14.86
N VAL A 68 -20.90 -38.04 -15.95
CA VAL A 68 -22.05 -37.98 -16.84
C VAL A 68 -22.85 -39.26 -16.69
N TYR A 69 -24.17 -39.16 -16.53
CA TYR A 69 -25.07 -40.30 -16.42
C TYR A 69 -26.23 -40.17 -17.42
N GLU A 70 -26.75 -41.31 -17.87
CA GLU A 70 -27.90 -41.34 -18.77
C GLU A 70 -29.19 -41.11 -17.97
N ALA A 71 -29.91 -40.03 -18.30
CA ALA A 71 -31.17 -39.71 -17.65
C ALA A 71 -32.38 -40.26 -18.43
N SER A 72 -32.25 -40.39 -19.76
CA SER A 72 -33.19 -41.04 -20.67
C SER A 72 -32.44 -41.54 -21.91
N PRO A 73 -32.97 -42.49 -22.73
CA PRO A 73 -32.21 -43.08 -23.84
C PRO A 73 -31.66 -42.03 -24.82
N GLY A 74 -30.33 -41.88 -24.85
CA GLY A 74 -29.62 -40.88 -25.65
C GLY A 74 -29.57 -39.46 -25.05
N GLU A 75 -29.95 -39.29 -23.78
CA GLU A 75 -29.92 -38.01 -23.07
C GLU A 75 -29.08 -38.12 -21.79
N TRP A 76 -27.98 -37.36 -21.77
CA TRP A 76 -26.92 -37.50 -20.77
C TRP A 76 -26.81 -36.22 -19.93
N LYS A 77 -26.80 -36.37 -18.59
CA LYS A 77 -26.77 -35.27 -17.63
C LYS A 77 -25.53 -35.33 -16.75
N THR A 78 -25.09 -34.17 -16.25
CA THR A 78 -24.08 -34.08 -15.20
C THR A 78 -24.72 -34.10 -13.82
N SER A 79 -23.99 -34.60 -12.82
CA SER A 79 -24.45 -34.66 -11.43
C SER A 79 -24.64 -33.30 -10.76
N SER A 80 -24.17 -32.20 -11.39
CA SER A 80 -24.30 -30.82 -10.90
C SER A 80 -24.29 -29.81 -12.06
N PRO A 81 -24.85 -28.59 -11.86
CA PRO A 81 -24.77 -27.50 -12.83
C PRO A 81 -23.32 -27.10 -13.11
N ILE A 82 -22.99 -26.83 -14.37
CA ILE A 82 -21.66 -26.39 -14.78
C ILE A 82 -21.65 -24.85 -14.84
N GLU A 83 -20.88 -24.23 -13.95
CA GLU A 83 -20.49 -22.82 -14.09
C GLU A 83 -19.14 -22.74 -14.82
N PHE A 84 -19.08 -21.99 -15.92
CA PHE A 84 -17.86 -21.82 -16.70
C PHE A 84 -17.03 -20.64 -16.16
N PRO A 85 -15.80 -20.88 -15.69
CA PRO A 85 -14.92 -19.79 -15.28
C PRO A 85 -14.39 -18.99 -16.49
N PRO A 86 -13.86 -17.77 -16.29
CA PRO A 86 -13.29 -16.99 -17.38
C PRO A 86 -12.12 -17.73 -18.04
N GLY A 87 -12.10 -17.82 -19.38
CA GLY A 87 -10.97 -18.38 -20.14
C GLY A 87 -11.09 -19.85 -20.59
N VAL A 88 -12.30 -20.44 -20.61
CA VAL A 88 -12.52 -21.77 -21.19
C VAL A 88 -12.35 -21.75 -22.71
N VAL A 89 -11.55 -22.67 -23.23
CA VAL A 89 -11.24 -22.78 -24.67
C VAL A 89 -11.63 -24.13 -25.28
N GLY A 90 -12.03 -25.12 -24.46
CA GLY A 90 -12.49 -26.41 -24.97
C GLY A 90 -13.15 -27.34 -23.94
N LEU A 91 -13.87 -28.34 -24.43
CA LEU A 91 -14.52 -29.41 -23.67
C LEU A 91 -14.07 -30.77 -24.20
N ARG A 92 -13.77 -31.73 -23.31
CA ARG A 92 -13.42 -33.11 -23.67
C ARG A 92 -14.38 -34.08 -23.01
N CYS A 93 -14.96 -34.99 -23.78
CA CYS A 93 -15.77 -36.08 -23.23
C CYS A 93 -15.00 -37.39 -23.36
N ILE A 94 -14.79 -38.09 -22.24
CA ILE A 94 -14.17 -39.41 -22.20
C ILE A 94 -15.26 -40.46 -22.25
N VAL A 95 -15.11 -41.39 -23.18
CA VAL A 95 -16.10 -42.41 -23.49
C VAL A 95 -15.47 -43.78 -23.22
N GLY A 96 -16.18 -44.64 -22.50
CA GLY A 96 -15.64 -45.95 -22.10
C GLY A 96 -15.98 -47.02 -23.14
N GLN A 97 -14.96 -47.72 -23.66
CA GLN A 97 -15.13 -49.02 -24.31
C GLN A 97 -14.44 -50.10 -23.46
N ASP A 98 -15.18 -51.14 -23.07
CA ASP A 98 -14.72 -52.41 -22.50
C ASP A 98 -13.31 -52.39 -21.87
N GLY A 99 -13.19 -51.72 -20.73
CA GLY A 99 -12.00 -51.77 -19.87
C GLY A 99 -10.75 -51.05 -20.39
N ARG A 100 -10.81 -50.32 -21.52
CA ARG A 100 -9.73 -49.40 -21.96
C ARG A 100 -10.25 -47.97 -22.06
N LYS A 101 -9.62 -47.05 -21.30
CA LYS A 101 -9.88 -45.61 -21.34
C LYS A 101 -9.22 -44.98 -22.57
N ASP A 102 -9.75 -45.21 -23.77
CA ASP A 102 -9.32 -44.47 -24.96
C ASP A 102 -10.18 -43.20 -25.11
N GLY A 103 -9.63 -42.06 -24.67
CA GLY A 103 -10.32 -40.77 -24.74
C GLY A 103 -10.31 -40.18 -26.16
N GLN A 104 -11.46 -40.15 -26.83
CA GLN A 104 -11.63 -39.35 -28.05
C GLN A 104 -11.63 -37.85 -27.72
N ILE A 105 -10.99 -37.05 -28.57
CA ILE A 105 -10.94 -35.60 -28.44
C ILE A 105 -11.97 -35.00 -29.40
N MET A 106 -12.97 -34.30 -28.87
CA MET A 106 -13.73 -33.33 -29.67
C MET A 106 -13.03 -31.97 -29.59
N HIS A 107 -12.26 -31.62 -30.62
CA HIS A 107 -11.81 -30.24 -30.80
C HIS A 107 -12.94 -29.47 -31.49
N LEU A 108 -13.47 -28.42 -30.85
CA LEU A 108 -14.20 -27.37 -31.57
C LEU A 108 -13.14 -26.57 -32.35
N GLY A 109 -12.83 -27.04 -33.56
CA GLY A 109 -11.89 -26.38 -34.45
C GLY A 109 -12.50 -25.09 -35.01
N TYR A 110 -11.85 -23.95 -34.76
CA TYR A 110 -11.95 -22.80 -35.66
C TYR A 110 -11.39 -23.24 -37.02
N SER A 111 -12.25 -23.52 -37.98
CA SER A 111 -11.85 -23.78 -39.37
C SER A 111 -12.40 -22.67 -40.28
N SER A 112 -11.45 -21.92 -40.85
CA SER A 112 -11.45 -21.26 -42.16
C SER A 112 -12.80 -20.83 -42.75
N TRP A 113 -13.01 -19.52 -42.86
CA TRP A 113 -13.87 -18.98 -43.93
C TRP A 113 -13.02 -18.77 -45.19
N LYS A 114 -13.36 -19.51 -46.24
CA LYS A 114 -13.09 -19.12 -47.63
C LYS A 114 -14.16 -18.10 -48.01
N ASP A 115 -13.72 -16.95 -48.48
CA ASP A 115 -14.58 -15.99 -49.17
C ASP A 115 -15.04 -16.59 -50.50
N ASP A 116 -16.36 -16.68 -50.67
CA ASP A 116 -17.01 -16.66 -51.98
C ASP A 116 -18.28 -15.78 -51.88
N THR A 117 -18.18 -14.62 -52.54
CA THR A 117 -19.27 -13.81 -53.16
C THR A 117 -20.11 -12.85 -52.28
N PRO A 118 -20.81 -11.86 -52.88
CA PRO A 118 -20.26 -10.58 -53.32
C PRO A 118 -21.05 -9.35 -52.79
N GLU A 119 -20.42 -8.18 -52.94
CA GLU A 119 -20.98 -6.81 -53.00
C GLU A 119 -22.30 -6.44 -52.30
N GLY A 120 -22.18 -5.43 -51.42
CA GLY A 120 -23.23 -4.43 -51.23
C GLY A 120 -24.11 -4.59 -49.99
N ASP A 121 -23.61 -4.18 -48.82
CA ASP A 121 -24.16 -3.03 -48.08
C ASP A 121 -23.54 -2.94 -46.68
N THR A 122 -23.27 -1.70 -46.29
CA THR A 122 -22.68 -1.31 -45.02
C THR A 122 -23.70 -1.47 -43.89
N VAL A 123 -23.43 -2.34 -42.93
CA VAL A 123 -24.11 -2.31 -41.63
C VAL A 123 -23.07 -2.16 -40.52
N VAL A 124 -22.93 -0.91 -40.07
CA VAL A 124 -22.27 -0.54 -38.81
C VAL A 124 -23.11 -1.10 -37.66
N GLY A 125 -22.63 -2.18 -37.01
CA GLY A 125 -23.27 -2.80 -35.85
C GLY A 125 -22.45 -2.60 -34.56
N LYS A 126 -23.08 -2.03 -33.52
CA LYS A 126 -22.56 -1.84 -32.15
C LYS A 126 -22.21 -3.17 -31.45
N PRO A 127 -21.32 -3.16 -30.43
CA PRO A 127 -20.80 -4.37 -29.78
C PRO A 127 -21.80 -4.94 -28.76
N GLY A 128 -21.80 -6.27 -28.61
CA GLY A 128 -22.49 -6.97 -27.53
C GLY A 128 -23.79 -7.66 -27.94
N ARG A 129 -23.69 -8.71 -28.78
CA ARG A 129 -24.64 -9.83 -28.85
C ARG A 129 -24.07 -10.91 -29.77
N ILE A 130 -23.55 -11.99 -29.20
CA ILE A 130 -23.43 -13.24 -29.97
C ILE A 130 -24.84 -13.82 -30.02
N SER A 131 -25.47 -13.86 -31.19
CA SER A 131 -26.78 -14.50 -31.34
C SER A 131 -26.61 -16.02 -31.29
N CYS A 132 -27.58 -16.73 -30.67
CA CYS A 132 -27.64 -18.20 -30.64
C CYS A 132 -27.64 -18.88 -32.02
N ALA A 133 -27.64 -18.12 -33.13
CA ALA A 133 -27.48 -18.69 -34.47
C ALA A 133 -26.02 -19.01 -34.84
N GLN A 134 -25.01 -18.46 -34.13
CA GLN A 134 -23.58 -18.72 -34.40
C GLN A 134 -22.97 -19.87 -33.59
N LEU A 135 -23.67 -20.33 -32.56
CA LEU A 135 -23.41 -21.58 -31.84
C LEU A 135 -24.70 -22.39 -31.97
N ARG A 136 -24.74 -23.41 -32.84
CA ARG A 136 -25.93 -24.27 -33.06
C ARG A 136 -26.34 -25.01 -31.77
N LEU A 137 -26.97 -24.27 -30.86
CA LEU A 137 -27.58 -24.75 -29.63
C LEU A 137 -29.08 -24.44 -29.70
N PRO A 138 -29.96 -25.33 -29.19
CA PRO A 138 -31.41 -25.21 -29.37
C PRO A 138 -32.01 -23.98 -28.65
N MET A 139 -33.11 -23.47 -29.22
CA MET A 139 -33.74 -22.16 -28.99
C MET A 139 -34.44 -21.94 -27.61
N SER A 140 -33.82 -22.26 -26.49
CA SER A 140 -34.40 -21.96 -25.16
C SER A 140 -33.47 -21.24 -24.17
N CYS A 141 -32.27 -20.84 -24.59
CA CYS A 141 -31.35 -20.08 -23.73
C CYS A 141 -31.66 -18.58 -23.76
N LYS A 142 -32.39 -18.07 -22.76
CA LYS A 142 -32.56 -16.61 -22.57
C LYS A 142 -31.41 -16.09 -21.70
N SER A 143 -30.48 -15.43 -22.37
CA SER A 143 -29.34 -14.59 -21.90
C SER A 143 -28.15 -15.26 -21.21
N VAL A 144 -26.95 -15.01 -21.77
CA VAL A 144 -25.64 -15.08 -21.12
C VAL A 144 -25.03 -13.68 -21.22
N GLU A 145 -24.74 -13.04 -20.10
CA GLU A 145 -23.98 -11.79 -20.08
C GLU A 145 -22.48 -12.11 -20.13
N ILE A 146 -21.82 -11.65 -21.20
CA ILE A 146 -20.37 -11.73 -21.34
C ILE A 146 -19.81 -10.38 -20.92
N ALA A 147 -18.96 -10.39 -19.89
CA ALA A 147 -18.27 -9.19 -19.41
C ALA A 147 -17.43 -8.56 -20.53
N THR A 148 -17.39 -7.23 -20.55
CA THR A 148 -16.69 -6.43 -21.56
C THR A 148 -15.18 -6.72 -21.60
N PRO A 149 -14.56 -6.86 -22.79
CA PRO A 149 -13.13 -7.11 -22.91
C PRO A 149 -12.31 -5.90 -22.41
N LYS A 150 -11.23 -6.19 -21.68
CA LYS A 150 -10.29 -5.21 -21.10
C LYS A 150 -9.48 -4.42 -22.13
N TYR A 151 -9.47 -4.82 -23.40
CA TYR A 151 -8.76 -4.15 -24.50
C TYR A 151 -9.68 -3.97 -25.71
N PRO A 152 -9.44 -2.97 -26.58
CA PRO A 152 -10.10 -2.88 -27.87
C PRO A 152 -9.92 -4.19 -28.64
N THR A 153 -10.98 -4.70 -29.27
CA THR A 153 -11.01 -6.00 -30.00
C THR A 153 -9.83 -6.16 -30.97
N HIS A 154 -9.41 -5.07 -31.61
CA HIS A 154 -8.27 -5.02 -32.49
C HIS A 154 -6.94 -5.45 -31.82
N LEU A 155 -6.70 -5.12 -30.54
CA LEU A 155 -5.47 -5.52 -29.83
C LEU A 155 -5.43 -7.02 -29.50
N GLN A 156 -6.58 -7.65 -29.22
CA GLN A 156 -6.66 -9.10 -28.96
C GLN A 156 -6.43 -9.91 -30.23
N GLU A 157 -6.96 -9.45 -31.37
CA GLU A 157 -6.70 -10.05 -32.67
C GLU A 157 -5.22 -9.98 -33.05
N GLN A 158 -4.55 -8.87 -32.72
CA GLN A 158 -3.12 -8.70 -32.96
C GLN A 158 -2.25 -9.59 -32.04
N LEU A 159 -2.67 -9.84 -30.79
CA LEU A 159 -2.02 -10.79 -29.87
C LEU A 159 -2.11 -12.23 -30.37
N ALA A 160 -3.33 -12.68 -30.72
CA ALA A 160 -3.54 -14.01 -31.26
C ALA A 160 -2.75 -14.21 -32.57
N ARG A 161 -2.71 -13.19 -33.44
CA ARG A 161 -1.91 -13.19 -34.65
C ARG A 161 -0.41 -13.30 -34.35
N CYS A 162 0.10 -12.59 -33.34
CA CYS A 162 1.51 -12.72 -32.93
C CYS A 162 1.85 -14.14 -32.50
N GLU A 163 1.02 -14.77 -31.67
CA GLU A 163 1.26 -16.12 -31.16
C GLU A 163 1.26 -17.17 -32.28
N ILE A 164 0.32 -17.05 -33.22
CA ILE A 164 0.28 -17.89 -34.42
C ILE A 164 1.55 -17.72 -35.25
N LEU A 165 1.97 -16.48 -35.50
CA LEU A 165 3.19 -16.19 -36.27
C LEU A 165 4.46 -16.72 -35.57
N THR A 166 4.52 -16.65 -34.23
CA THR A 166 5.62 -17.22 -33.42
C THR A 166 5.64 -18.75 -33.52
N GLU A 167 4.50 -19.43 -33.40
CA GLU A 167 4.43 -20.90 -33.54
C GLU A 167 4.70 -21.38 -34.97
N GLU A 168 4.23 -20.63 -35.98
CA GLU A 168 4.57 -20.91 -37.38
C GLU A 168 6.07 -20.74 -37.65
N PHE A 169 6.70 -19.72 -37.06
CA PHE A 169 8.16 -19.58 -37.12
C PHE A 169 8.85 -20.80 -36.50
N LYS A 170 8.46 -21.24 -35.29
CA LYS A 170 9.06 -22.43 -34.66
C LYS A 170 8.92 -23.69 -35.52
N ARG A 171 7.82 -23.82 -36.27
CA ARG A 171 7.58 -24.97 -37.15
C ARG A 171 8.30 -24.89 -38.49
N THR A 172 8.49 -23.70 -39.05
CA THR A 172 8.93 -23.50 -40.44
C THR A 172 10.30 -22.84 -40.58
N GLY A 173 10.81 -22.18 -39.53
CA GLY A 173 12.02 -21.36 -39.57
C GLY A 173 11.89 -20.06 -40.39
N ASN A 174 10.68 -19.69 -40.84
CA ASN A 174 10.50 -18.53 -41.71
C ASN A 174 10.71 -17.20 -40.97
N LEU A 175 11.83 -16.54 -41.24
CA LEU A 175 12.21 -15.27 -40.63
C LEU A 175 11.20 -14.15 -40.86
N ALA A 176 10.38 -14.19 -41.91
CA ALA A 176 9.34 -13.19 -42.14
C ALA A 176 8.26 -13.22 -41.05
N ASN A 177 7.85 -14.41 -40.59
CA ASN A 177 6.79 -14.58 -39.60
C ASN A 177 7.20 -14.02 -38.24
N ILE A 178 8.44 -14.30 -37.81
CA ILE A 178 8.95 -13.75 -36.55
C ILE A 178 9.26 -12.24 -36.66
N SER A 179 9.61 -11.74 -37.85
CA SER A 179 9.78 -10.30 -38.10
C SER A 179 8.47 -9.53 -37.96
N GLU A 180 7.39 -10.10 -38.47
CA GLU A 180 6.04 -9.55 -38.38
C GLU A 180 5.53 -9.63 -36.94
N ALA A 181 5.73 -10.76 -36.24
CA ALA A 181 5.42 -10.90 -34.83
C ALA A 181 6.15 -9.86 -33.95
N ILE A 182 7.44 -9.59 -34.20
CA ILE A 182 8.20 -8.54 -33.51
C ILE A 182 7.60 -7.16 -33.79
N SER A 183 7.26 -6.84 -35.05
CA SER A 183 6.70 -5.52 -35.38
C SER A 183 5.36 -5.27 -34.69
N ILE A 184 4.52 -6.30 -34.60
CA ILE A 184 3.23 -6.20 -33.91
C ILE A 184 3.43 -6.06 -32.39
N ARG A 185 4.28 -6.91 -31.78
CA ARG A 185 4.60 -6.81 -30.34
C ARG A 185 5.26 -5.47 -29.98
N TRP A 186 6.08 -4.90 -30.85
CA TRP A 186 6.69 -3.57 -30.65
C TRP A 186 5.64 -2.46 -30.61
N ARG A 187 4.72 -2.42 -31.59
CA ARG A 187 3.63 -1.43 -31.61
C ARG A 187 2.69 -1.58 -30.40
N MET A 188 2.53 -2.79 -29.91
CA MET A 188 1.75 -3.05 -28.69
C MET A 188 2.43 -2.47 -27.45
N VAL A 189 3.73 -2.66 -27.30
CA VAL A 189 4.51 -2.07 -26.21
C VAL A 189 4.44 -0.54 -26.27
N GLU A 190 4.57 0.07 -27.45
CA GLU A 190 4.43 1.53 -27.63
C GLU A 190 3.03 2.05 -27.31
N ALA A 191 1.99 1.25 -27.58
CA ALA A 191 0.59 1.61 -27.31
C ALA A 191 0.16 1.32 -25.86
N THR A 192 0.95 0.58 -25.10
CA THR A 192 0.62 0.18 -23.72
C THR A 192 1.12 1.24 -22.75
N PRO A 193 0.27 1.80 -21.88
CA PRO A 193 0.70 2.75 -20.87
C PRO A 193 1.81 2.14 -20.00
N GLU A 194 2.81 2.94 -19.64
CA GLU A 194 3.94 2.51 -18.81
C GLU A 194 3.53 1.85 -17.48
N ASP A 195 2.34 2.15 -16.99
CA ASP A 195 1.80 1.64 -15.72
C ASP A 195 1.02 0.31 -15.85
N ASP A 196 0.94 -0.28 -17.04
CA ASP A 196 0.21 -1.54 -17.24
C ASP A 196 0.94 -2.73 -16.60
N ALA A 197 0.22 -3.50 -15.78
CA ALA A 197 0.76 -4.67 -15.10
C ALA A 197 1.27 -5.76 -16.08
N ASN A 198 0.78 -5.78 -17.31
CA ASN A 198 1.16 -6.75 -18.35
C ASN A 198 2.31 -6.25 -19.24
N LEU A 199 2.79 -5.02 -19.05
CA LEU A 199 3.89 -4.47 -19.85
C LEU A 199 5.15 -5.34 -19.76
N ALA A 200 5.43 -5.89 -18.58
CA ALA A 200 6.55 -6.81 -18.37
C ALA A 200 6.39 -8.12 -19.17
N GLU A 201 5.18 -8.68 -19.24
CA GLU A 201 4.89 -9.87 -20.03
C GLU A 201 4.95 -9.58 -21.54
N MET A 202 4.47 -8.42 -21.98
CA MET A 202 4.57 -7.99 -23.39
C MET A 202 6.03 -7.76 -23.81
N LEU A 203 6.82 -7.11 -22.96
CA LEU A 203 8.26 -6.95 -23.16
C LEU A 203 8.99 -8.30 -23.16
N ASN A 204 8.60 -9.23 -22.28
CA ASN A 204 9.11 -10.61 -22.27
C ASN A 204 8.84 -11.32 -23.60
N ASN A 205 7.61 -11.26 -24.09
CA ASN A 205 7.23 -11.93 -25.32
C ASN A 205 7.88 -11.28 -26.56
N LEU A 206 8.08 -9.97 -26.53
CA LEU A 206 8.84 -9.24 -27.54
C LEU A 206 10.32 -9.66 -27.53
N ALA A 207 10.96 -9.68 -26.36
CA ALA A 207 12.35 -10.11 -26.19
C ALA A 207 12.57 -11.57 -26.62
N MET A 208 11.64 -12.47 -26.29
CA MET A 208 11.67 -13.87 -26.75
C MET A 208 11.53 -13.97 -28.28
N SER A 209 10.68 -13.13 -28.89
CA SER A 209 10.56 -13.09 -30.35
C SER A 209 11.82 -12.56 -31.03
N PHE A 210 12.52 -11.60 -30.41
CA PHE A 210 13.85 -11.18 -30.84
C PHE A 210 14.89 -12.30 -30.71
N LEU A 211 14.85 -13.07 -29.61
CA LEU A 211 15.71 -14.24 -29.38
C LEU A 211 15.53 -15.30 -30.47
N ASP A 212 14.27 -15.59 -30.80
CA ASP A 212 13.86 -16.57 -31.80
C ASP A 212 14.32 -16.13 -33.20
N ARG A 213 14.23 -14.83 -33.53
CA ARG A 213 14.64 -14.28 -34.84
C ARG A 213 16.14 -14.20 -35.02
N PHE A 214 16.87 -13.72 -34.02
CA PHE A 214 18.28 -13.34 -34.15
C PHE A 214 19.24 -14.38 -33.58
N GLY A 215 18.83 -15.66 -33.59
CA GLY A 215 19.60 -16.80 -33.10
C GLY A 215 21.12 -16.56 -33.10
N HIS A 216 21.66 -16.41 -31.88
CA HIS A 216 23.06 -16.17 -31.52
C HIS A 216 23.66 -14.75 -31.58
N VAL A 217 23.03 -13.72 -32.13
CA VAL A 217 23.76 -12.44 -32.33
C VAL A 217 23.82 -11.52 -31.10
N ASP A 218 22.83 -11.54 -30.18
CA ASP A 218 22.97 -10.84 -28.89
C ASP A 218 21.99 -11.33 -27.80
N ARG A 219 21.99 -12.64 -27.56
CA ARG A 219 21.18 -13.28 -26.49
C ARG A 219 21.43 -12.66 -25.10
N PRO A 220 22.67 -12.31 -24.72
CA PRO A 220 22.92 -11.61 -23.47
C PRO A 220 22.23 -10.25 -23.34
N ALA A 221 22.21 -9.40 -24.38
CA ALA A 221 21.54 -8.10 -24.31
C ALA A 221 20.02 -8.24 -24.14
N ALA A 222 19.40 -9.22 -24.79
CA ALA A 222 17.97 -9.48 -24.62
C ALA A 222 17.61 -9.84 -23.16
N PHE A 223 18.41 -10.71 -22.54
CA PHE A 223 18.26 -11.06 -21.12
C PHE A 223 18.52 -9.87 -20.19
N ASN A 224 19.50 -9.02 -20.52
CA ASN A 224 19.75 -7.80 -19.76
C ASN A 224 18.56 -6.83 -19.80
N ASN A 225 17.97 -6.60 -20.97
CA ASN A 225 16.80 -5.74 -21.13
C ASN A 225 15.56 -6.32 -20.44
N LEU A 226 15.39 -7.64 -20.50
CA LEU A 226 14.32 -8.33 -19.78
C LEU A 226 14.47 -8.16 -18.26
N GLY A 227 15.68 -8.32 -17.76
CA GLY A 227 16.00 -8.10 -16.35
C GLY A 227 15.67 -6.69 -15.87
N ASN A 228 16.11 -5.67 -16.62
CA ASN A 228 15.82 -4.27 -16.32
C ASN A 228 14.31 -3.99 -16.32
N SER A 229 13.56 -4.60 -17.25
CA SER A 229 12.10 -4.44 -17.33
C SER A 229 11.40 -5.01 -16.11
N TYR A 230 11.81 -6.20 -15.67
CA TYR A 230 11.29 -6.81 -14.45
C TYR A 230 11.66 -6.03 -13.18
N GLN A 231 12.87 -5.45 -13.12
CA GLN A 231 13.28 -4.59 -12.02
C GLN A 231 12.41 -3.32 -11.93
N ILE A 232 12.19 -2.62 -13.04
CA ILE A 232 11.32 -1.43 -13.08
C ILE A 232 9.89 -1.80 -12.65
N CYS A 233 9.38 -2.95 -13.13
CA CYS A 233 8.07 -3.44 -12.74
C CYS A 233 8.01 -3.74 -11.23
N PHE A 234 9.06 -4.34 -10.66
CA PHE A 234 9.16 -4.57 -9.22
C PHE A 234 9.15 -3.25 -8.44
N GLU A 235 9.93 -2.26 -8.86
CA GLU A 235 9.99 -0.95 -8.19
C GLU A 235 8.62 -0.25 -8.17
N ARG A 236 7.82 -0.42 -9.23
CA ARG A 236 6.47 0.16 -9.34
C ARG A 236 5.39 -0.63 -8.57
N THR A 237 5.45 -1.97 -8.62
CA THR A 237 4.38 -2.84 -8.11
C THR A 237 4.65 -3.43 -6.72
N GLY A 238 5.93 -3.56 -6.35
CA GLY A 238 6.38 -4.29 -5.16
C GLY A 238 6.17 -5.80 -5.20
N HIS A 239 5.84 -6.36 -6.38
CA HIS A 239 5.53 -7.79 -6.53
C HIS A 239 6.81 -8.64 -6.56
N LEU A 240 7.07 -9.39 -5.49
CA LEU A 240 8.34 -10.12 -5.28
C LEU A 240 8.77 -11.04 -6.45
N PRO A 241 7.89 -11.80 -7.12
CA PRO A 241 8.29 -12.60 -8.28
C PRO A 241 8.95 -11.79 -9.42
N ASN A 242 8.66 -10.49 -9.53
CA ASN A 242 9.28 -9.66 -10.56
C ASN A 242 10.77 -9.46 -10.27
N ILE A 243 11.19 -9.24 -9.01
CA ILE A 243 12.62 -9.09 -8.72
C ILE A 243 13.38 -10.41 -8.83
N GLU A 244 12.73 -11.54 -8.54
CA GLU A 244 13.31 -12.87 -8.76
C GLU A 244 13.53 -13.14 -10.25
N ASN A 245 12.55 -12.82 -11.09
CA ASN A 245 12.67 -12.92 -12.54
C ASN A 245 13.72 -11.96 -13.12
N ALA A 246 13.86 -10.75 -12.55
CA ALA A 246 14.91 -9.80 -12.93
C ALA A 246 16.30 -10.39 -12.69
N ILE A 247 16.53 -10.93 -11.49
CA ILE A 247 17.81 -11.56 -11.10
C ILE A 247 18.10 -12.75 -12.01
N LEU A 248 17.12 -13.64 -12.24
CA LEU A 248 17.29 -14.80 -13.13
C LEU A 248 17.68 -14.39 -14.56
N ALA A 249 17.00 -13.39 -15.13
CA ALA A 249 17.31 -12.89 -16.47
C ALA A 249 18.72 -12.28 -16.52
N LEU A 250 19.08 -11.43 -15.55
CA LEU A 250 20.40 -10.80 -15.51
C LEU A 250 21.53 -11.79 -15.24
N THR A 251 21.30 -12.83 -14.42
CA THR A 251 22.25 -13.92 -14.23
C THR A 251 22.50 -14.66 -15.55
N ASN A 252 21.46 -14.95 -16.33
CA ASN A 252 21.61 -15.55 -17.66
C ASN A 252 22.36 -14.62 -18.63
N ALA A 253 22.11 -13.32 -18.59
CA ALA A 253 22.84 -12.34 -19.39
C ALA A 253 24.34 -12.39 -19.08
N VAL A 254 24.72 -12.32 -17.80
CA VAL A 254 26.11 -12.38 -17.35
C VAL A 254 26.76 -13.72 -17.72
N HIS A 255 26.07 -14.84 -17.50
CA HIS A 255 26.61 -16.17 -17.78
C HIS A 255 26.90 -16.41 -19.27
N LEU A 256 26.10 -15.81 -20.16
CA LEU A 256 26.27 -15.90 -21.60
C LEU A 256 27.25 -14.86 -22.17
N THR A 257 27.76 -13.94 -21.35
CA THR A 257 28.69 -12.88 -21.77
C THR A 257 30.14 -13.34 -21.54
N PRO A 258 31.00 -13.34 -22.58
CA PRO A 258 32.43 -13.64 -22.41
C PRO A 258 33.15 -12.64 -21.49
N GLU A 259 34.20 -13.06 -20.79
CA GLU A 259 34.91 -12.19 -19.82
C GLU A 259 35.57 -10.94 -20.43
N GLY A 260 35.94 -10.98 -21.71
CA GLY A 260 36.54 -9.84 -22.43
C GLY A 260 35.53 -8.93 -23.14
N ASP A 261 34.23 -9.17 -22.97
CA ASP A 261 33.18 -8.40 -23.62
C ASP A 261 33.05 -7.00 -22.98
N ALA A 262 32.94 -5.97 -23.82
CA ALA A 262 32.81 -4.58 -23.39
C ALA A 262 31.51 -4.30 -22.59
N ASP A 263 30.46 -5.09 -22.80
CA ASP A 263 29.18 -4.95 -22.10
C ASP A 263 29.12 -5.70 -20.77
N LEU A 264 30.09 -6.57 -20.47
CA LEU A 264 30.11 -7.34 -19.23
C LEU A 264 30.05 -6.45 -17.97
N PRO A 265 30.82 -5.35 -17.85
CA PRO A 265 30.72 -4.46 -16.71
C PRO A 265 29.31 -3.90 -16.50
N SER A 266 28.65 -3.47 -17.57
CA SER A 266 27.27 -2.94 -17.52
C SER A 266 26.27 -4.00 -17.07
N ARG A 267 26.40 -5.23 -17.58
CA ARG A 267 25.53 -6.37 -17.20
C ARG A 267 25.73 -6.78 -15.74
N LEU A 268 26.97 -6.81 -15.26
CA LEU A 268 27.30 -7.04 -13.85
C LEU A 268 26.72 -5.95 -12.94
N ASN A 269 26.83 -4.68 -13.34
CA ASN A 269 26.25 -3.56 -12.60
C ASN A 269 24.71 -3.65 -12.50
N ASN A 270 24.03 -4.03 -13.59
CA ASN A 270 22.57 -4.22 -13.58
C ASN A 270 22.17 -5.39 -12.68
N LEU A 271 22.88 -6.52 -12.75
CA LEU A 271 22.65 -7.65 -11.84
C LEU A 271 22.82 -7.25 -10.37
N GLY A 272 23.91 -6.54 -10.05
CA GLY A 272 24.15 -6.02 -8.71
C GLY A 272 23.04 -5.06 -8.23
N SER A 273 22.52 -4.22 -9.13
CA SER A 273 21.41 -3.30 -8.83
C SER A 273 20.12 -4.06 -8.51
N SER A 274 19.83 -5.16 -9.20
CA SER A 274 18.69 -6.03 -8.88
C SER A 274 18.83 -6.73 -7.52
N PHE A 275 20.03 -7.22 -7.18
CA PHE A 275 20.29 -7.75 -5.83
C PHE A 275 20.14 -6.68 -4.74
N LEU A 276 20.65 -5.46 -4.98
CA LEU A 276 20.46 -4.34 -4.07
C LEU A 276 18.97 -4.01 -3.87
N CYS A 277 18.18 -4.03 -4.94
CA CYS A 277 16.75 -3.77 -4.90
C CYS A 277 16.01 -4.83 -4.05
N ARG A 278 16.39 -6.11 -4.19
CA ARG A 278 15.90 -7.18 -3.33
C ARG A 278 16.33 -7.02 -1.88
N PHE A 279 17.60 -6.66 -1.64
CA PHE A 279 18.13 -6.40 -0.30
C PHE A 279 17.34 -5.30 0.42
N LYS A 280 17.10 -4.16 -0.23
CA LYS A 280 16.31 -3.06 0.35
C LYS A 280 14.90 -3.47 0.77
N ARG A 281 14.33 -4.49 0.11
CA ARG A 281 13.00 -5.00 0.43
C ARG A 281 12.99 -6.06 1.53
N LEU A 282 13.96 -6.98 1.52
CA LEU A 282 13.97 -8.17 2.38
C LEU A 282 14.95 -8.09 3.55
N GLY A 283 15.91 -7.17 3.51
CA GLY A 283 16.97 -7.01 4.51
C GLY A 283 18.01 -8.14 4.52
N ASN A 284 18.07 -8.96 3.47
CA ASN A 284 18.99 -10.10 3.42
C ASN A 284 20.44 -9.66 3.11
N LEU A 285 21.31 -9.70 4.12
CA LEU A 285 22.72 -9.29 3.99
C LEU A 285 23.50 -10.03 2.88
N ALA A 286 23.12 -11.27 2.55
CA ALA A 286 23.74 -12.00 1.43
C ALA A 286 23.50 -11.30 0.09
N ASP A 287 22.33 -10.69 -0.10
CA ASP A 287 22.02 -9.95 -1.33
C ASP A 287 22.84 -8.65 -1.43
N ALA A 288 23.10 -7.98 -0.31
CA ALA A 288 23.98 -6.81 -0.27
C ALA A 288 25.43 -7.20 -0.60
N ALA A 289 25.92 -8.30 -0.04
CA ALA A 289 27.27 -8.81 -0.32
C ALA A 289 27.44 -9.18 -1.81
N GLU A 290 26.45 -9.85 -2.40
CA GLU A 290 26.45 -10.15 -3.84
C GLU A 290 26.38 -8.88 -4.70
N ALA A 291 25.54 -7.90 -4.35
CA ALA A 291 25.47 -6.62 -5.05
C ALA A 291 26.83 -5.90 -5.07
N ILE A 292 27.49 -5.80 -3.90
CA ILE A 292 28.80 -5.17 -3.75
C ILE A 292 29.87 -5.94 -4.54
N SER A 293 29.89 -7.28 -4.46
CA SER A 293 30.82 -8.12 -5.21
C SER A 293 30.71 -7.90 -6.71
N LEU A 294 29.49 -7.94 -7.25
CA LEU A 294 29.22 -7.77 -8.68
C LEU A 294 29.56 -6.35 -9.18
N GLN A 295 29.19 -5.32 -8.42
CA GLN A 295 29.48 -3.93 -8.77
C GLN A 295 30.97 -3.59 -8.63
N THR A 296 31.67 -4.17 -7.65
CA THR A 296 33.13 -4.06 -7.52
C THR A 296 33.83 -4.69 -8.73
N ARG A 297 33.37 -5.88 -9.15
CA ARG A 297 33.87 -6.52 -10.37
C ARG A 297 33.60 -5.66 -11.60
N ALA A 298 32.40 -5.10 -11.74
CA ALA A 298 32.06 -4.20 -12.84
C ALA A 298 33.00 -2.99 -12.91
N ALA A 299 33.24 -2.32 -11.77
CA ALA A 299 34.14 -1.18 -11.70
C ALA A 299 35.59 -1.59 -12.06
N SER A 300 36.07 -2.74 -11.57
CA SER A 300 37.42 -3.23 -11.86
C SER A 300 37.68 -3.60 -13.33
N LEU A 301 36.63 -4.01 -14.05
CA LEU A 301 36.70 -4.36 -15.48
C LEU A 301 36.53 -3.16 -16.39
N THR A 302 36.09 -2.02 -15.86
CA THR A 302 35.87 -0.80 -16.63
C THR A 302 37.16 0.03 -16.69
N PRO A 303 37.70 0.35 -17.89
CA PRO A 303 38.93 1.12 -18.00
C PRO A 303 38.83 2.51 -17.36
N GLU A 304 39.95 3.00 -16.81
CA GLU A 304 40.05 4.38 -16.32
C GLU A 304 39.73 5.38 -17.46
N GLY A 305 38.86 6.35 -17.17
CA GLY A 305 38.38 7.34 -18.15
C GLY A 305 37.18 6.90 -19.00
N HIS A 306 36.68 5.68 -18.83
CA HIS A 306 35.45 5.24 -19.50
C HIS A 306 34.22 5.99 -18.97
N ALA A 307 33.33 6.44 -19.85
CA ALA A 307 32.18 7.27 -19.51
C ALA A 307 31.20 6.63 -18.51
N ALA A 308 31.11 5.30 -18.48
CA ALA A 308 30.24 4.57 -17.55
C ALA A 308 30.82 4.43 -16.13
N LEU A 309 32.13 4.60 -15.94
CA LEU A 309 32.79 4.34 -14.66
C LEU A 309 32.21 5.18 -13.50
N PRO A 310 31.98 6.51 -13.64
CA PRO A 310 31.36 7.30 -12.56
C PRO A 310 29.99 6.75 -12.12
N SER A 311 29.16 6.33 -13.07
CA SER A 311 27.83 5.77 -12.76
C SER A 311 27.92 4.43 -12.02
N GLN A 312 28.88 3.58 -12.38
CA GLN A 312 29.10 2.30 -11.70
C GLN A 312 29.62 2.50 -10.27
N LEU A 313 30.56 3.43 -10.08
CA LEU A 313 31.06 3.80 -8.74
C LEU A 313 29.93 4.38 -7.86
N MET A 314 29.03 5.17 -8.45
CA MET A 314 27.86 5.71 -7.73
C MET A 314 26.87 4.60 -7.30
N ASN A 315 26.66 3.59 -8.15
CA ASN A 315 25.83 2.43 -7.81
C ASN A 315 26.47 1.59 -6.72
N LEU A 316 27.78 1.35 -6.80
CA LEU A 316 28.54 0.64 -5.76
C LEU A 316 28.47 1.38 -4.42
N ALA A 317 28.68 2.69 -4.43
CA ALA A 317 28.54 3.51 -3.23
C ALA A 317 27.13 3.43 -2.63
N THR A 318 26.09 3.39 -3.47
CA THR A 318 24.70 3.24 -3.01
C THR A 318 24.47 1.89 -2.32
N SER A 319 25.13 0.82 -2.77
CA SER A 319 25.11 -0.47 -2.10
C SER A 319 25.76 -0.41 -0.72
N PHE A 320 26.91 0.27 -0.58
CA PHE A 320 27.56 0.49 0.71
C PHE A 320 26.71 1.35 1.66
N VAL A 321 26.08 2.43 1.18
CA VAL A 321 25.15 3.22 2.00
C VAL A 321 23.98 2.37 2.48
N SER A 322 23.42 1.54 1.61
CA SER A 322 22.30 0.65 1.98
C SER A 322 22.74 -0.41 3.00
N LEU A 323 23.97 -0.93 2.88
CA LEU A 323 24.54 -1.85 3.85
C LEU A 323 24.72 -1.16 5.21
N PHE A 324 25.31 0.03 5.23
CA PHE A 324 25.45 0.88 6.42
C PHE A 324 24.10 1.12 7.12
N GLU A 325 23.03 1.35 6.37
CA GLU A 325 21.69 1.56 6.96
C GLU A 325 21.24 0.37 7.82
N VAL A 326 21.70 -0.84 7.52
CA VAL A 326 21.40 -2.07 8.26
C VAL A 326 22.49 -2.42 9.29
N THR A 327 23.77 -2.37 8.91
CA THR A 327 24.91 -2.76 9.77
C THR A 327 25.23 -1.71 10.81
N LYS A 328 24.96 -0.43 10.51
CA LYS A 328 25.41 0.76 11.24
C LYS A 328 26.94 0.85 11.38
N ASP A 329 27.69 0.18 10.51
CA ASP A 329 29.15 0.20 10.50
C ASP A 329 29.67 1.42 9.72
N ALA A 330 30.36 2.34 10.41
CA ALA A 330 30.87 3.56 9.80
C ALA A 330 31.92 3.32 8.70
N SER A 331 32.55 2.14 8.65
CA SER A 331 33.50 1.78 7.59
C SER A 331 32.80 1.63 6.23
N ASP A 332 31.60 1.05 6.19
CA ASP A 332 30.78 0.94 4.97
C ASP A 332 30.49 2.33 4.40
N LEU A 333 30.17 3.29 5.27
CA LEU A 333 29.88 4.67 4.86
C LEU A 333 31.13 5.43 4.41
N SER A 334 32.28 5.16 5.02
CA SER A 334 33.57 5.71 4.59
C SER A 334 33.93 5.25 3.18
N GLU A 335 33.70 3.97 2.88
CA GLU A 335 33.92 3.41 1.53
C GLU A 335 32.96 4.04 0.52
N ALA A 336 31.68 4.22 0.87
CA ALA A 336 30.72 4.90 0.02
C ALA A 336 31.15 6.34 -0.33
N ILE A 337 31.65 7.11 0.66
CA ILE A 337 32.14 8.48 0.46
C ILE A 337 33.37 8.49 -0.45
N SER A 338 34.31 7.56 -0.25
CA SER A 338 35.48 7.41 -1.11
C SER A 338 35.09 7.18 -2.57
N LEU A 339 34.17 6.23 -2.81
CA LEU A 339 33.66 5.90 -4.14
C LEU A 339 32.89 7.07 -4.78
N GLN A 340 32.05 7.78 -4.01
CA GLN A 340 31.32 8.95 -4.49
C GLN A 340 32.25 10.11 -4.84
N THR A 341 33.30 10.33 -4.03
CA THR A 341 34.31 11.36 -4.30
C THR A 341 35.05 11.05 -5.60
N CYS A 342 35.50 9.80 -5.78
CA CYS A 342 36.12 9.34 -7.01
C CYS A 342 35.20 9.50 -8.23
N ALA A 343 33.92 9.13 -8.11
CA ALA A 343 32.94 9.31 -9.18
C ALA A 343 32.78 10.77 -9.57
N VAL A 344 32.65 11.68 -8.59
CA VAL A 344 32.52 13.12 -8.81
C VAL A 344 33.77 13.69 -9.49
N ASP A 345 34.96 13.31 -9.04
CA ASP A 345 36.23 13.81 -9.59
C ASP A 345 36.47 13.34 -11.04
N LEU A 346 35.97 12.15 -11.40
CA LEU A 346 36.02 11.62 -12.77
C LEU A 346 34.94 12.21 -13.70
N THR A 347 33.98 12.97 -13.16
CA THR A 347 32.83 13.46 -13.92
C THR A 347 33.13 14.84 -14.54
N PRO A 348 32.93 15.02 -15.86
CA PRO A 348 33.06 16.33 -16.48
C PRO A 348 32.07 17.36 -15.91
N ALA A 349 32.50 18.62 -15.80
CA ALA A 349 31.70 19.70 -15.19
C ALA A 349 30.32 19.96 -15.86
N LEU A 350 30.17 19.60 -17.14
CA LEU A 350 28.92 19.76 -17.91
C LEU A 350 28.05 18.49 -17.94
N HIS A 351 28.38 17.47 -17.14
CA HIS A 351 27.61 16.23 -17.09
C HIS A 351 26.25 16.46 -16.41
N ALA A 352 25.18 15.98 -17.04
CA ALA A 352 23.81 16.21 -16.59
C ALA A 352 23.52 15.68 -15.18
N ASP A 353 24.13 14.55 -14.79
CA ASP A 353 23.92 13.93 -13.48
C ASP A 353 24.85 14.46 -12.37
N LEU A 354 25.83 15.31 -12.70
CA LEU A 354 26.80 15.81 -11.72
C LEU A 354 26.13 16.51 -10.51
N PRO A 355 25.09 17.37 -10.68
CA PRO A 355 24.35 17.92 -9.54
C PRO A 355 23.77 16.85 -8.61
N SER A 356 23.22 15.77 -9.16
CA SER A 356 22.63 14.68 -8.38
C SER A 356 23.71 13.90 -7.61
N TRP A 357 24.85 13.64 -8.24
CA TRP A 357 25.99 12.94 -7.63
C TRP A 357 26.62 13.74 -6.49
N LEU A 358 26.82 15.05 -6.69
CA LEU A 358 27.29 15.97 -5.65
C LEU A 358 26.33 16.02 -4.45
N ASN A 359 25.02 16.02 -4.72
CA ASN A 359 24.03 15.97 -3.65
C ASN A 359 24.06 14.65 -2.87
N ASN A 360 24.22 13.52 -3.55
CA ASN A 360 24.33 12.21 -2.90
C ASN A 360 25.59 12.12 -2.03
N LEU A 361 26.72 12.64 -2.51
CA LEU A 361 27.94 12.77 -1.71
C LEU A 361 27.70 13.61 -0.45
N GLY A 362 27.03 14.76 -0.59
CA GLY A 362 26.67 15.59 0.56
C GLY A 362 25.75 14.89 1.57
N ILE A 363 24.82 14.05 1.11
CA ILE A 363 23.97 13.23 2.01
C ILE A 363 24.81 12.20 2.77
N SER A 364 25.71 11.48 2.09
CA SER A 364 26.58 10.48 2.76
C SER A 364 27.51 11.14 3.79
N LEU A 365 28.07 12.31 3.47
CA LEU A 365 28.89 13.10 4.39
C LEU A 365 28.10 13.54 5.62
N LEU A 366 26.84 13.97 5.44
CA LEU A 366 25.95 14.31 6.56
C LEU A 366 25.63 13.10 7.45
N MET A 367 25.40 11.94 6.84
CA MET A 367 25.21 10.68 7.57
C MET A 367 26.48 10.30 8.36
N HIS A 368 27.65 10.50 7.78
CA HIS A 368 28.93 10.20 8.41
C HIS A 368 29.20 11.14 9.60
N PHE A 369 28.84 12.42 9.46
CA PHE A 369 28.81 13.36 10.58
C PHE A 369 27.92 12.86 11.72
N TRP A 370 26.70 12.37 11.45
CA TRP A 370 25.84 11.86 12.52
C TRP A 370 26.42 10.64 13.26
N CYS A 371 27.29 9.86 12.61
CA CYS A 371 27.96 8.72 13.22
C CYS A 371 29.19 9.10 14.04
N LEU A 372 30.06 9.95 13.49
CA LEU A 372 31.39 10.22 14.07
C LEU A 372 31.52 11.61 14.70
N GLY A 373 30.60 12.53 14.40
CA GLY A 373 30.60 13.90 14.92
C GLY A 373 31.68 14.82 14.33
N ASN A 374 32.26 14.46 13.17
CA ASN A 374 33.36 15.22 12.59
C ASN A 374 32.87 16.46 11.82
N MET A 375 33.19 17.65 12.35
CA MET A 375 32.74 18.93 11.79
C MET A 375 33.21 19.20 10.35
N SER A 376 34.33 18.61 9.89
CA SER A 376 34.75 18.76 8.49
C SER A 376 33.75 18.16 7.52
N ASP A 377 33.03 17.12 7.93
CA ASP A 377 32.10 16.40 7.04
C ASP A 377 30.85 17.24 6.75
N ILE A 378 30.37 18.03 7.73
CA ILE A 378 29.28 18.98 7.49
C ILE A 378 29.73 20.08 6.53
N ALA A 379 30.93 20.64 6.75
CA ALA A 379 31.45 21.70 5.90
C ALA A 379 31.61 21.23 4.46
N GLU A 380 32.13 20.02 4.26
CA GLU A 380 32.25 19.39 2.95
C GLU A 380 30.88 19.07 2.35
N ALA A 381 29.93 18.56 3.14
CA ALA A 381 28.57 18.30 2.67
C ALA A 381 27.89 19.56 2.12
N ILE A 382 28.01 20.68 2.84
CA ILE A 382 27.49 21.99 2.41
C ILE A 382 28.21 22.46 1.15
N ALA A 383 29.54 22.32 1.06
CA ALA A 383 30.30 22.71 -0.12
C ALA A 383 29.85 21.94 -1.38
N ARG A 384 29.70 20.61 -1.28
CA ARG A 384 29.25 19.77 -2.40
C ARG A 384 27.80 20.02 -2.78
N GLN A 385 26.92 20.24 -1.82
CA GLN A 385 25.51 20.56 -2.09
C GLN A 385 25.33 21.98 -2.67
N ASN A 386 26.13 22.96 -2.26
CA ASN A 386 26.17 24.28 -2.92
C ASN A 386 26.59 24.13 -4.39
N GLN A 387 27.67 23.39 -4.65
CA GLN A 387 28.10 23.10 -6.02
C GLN A 387 26.99 22.41 -6.84
N ALA A 388 26.23 21.50 -6.25
CA ALA A 388 25.09 20.87 -6.90
C ALA A 388 23.98 21.87 -7.27
N VAL A 389 23.66 22.80 -6.38
CA VAL A 389 22.64 23.83 -6.62
C VAL A 389 23.11 24.83 -7.67
N ASP A 390 24.37 25.23 -7.66
CA ASP A 390 24.96 26.18 -8.61
C ASP A 390 25.03 25.61 -10.04
N LEU A 391 25.28 24.31 -10.18
CA LEU A 391 25.33 23.63 -11.47
C LEU A 391 23.95 23.28 -12.03
N ALA A 392 22.90 23.27 -11.20
CA ALA A 392 21.56 22.92 -11.64
C ALA A 392 20.89 24.10 -12.40
N PRO A 393 20.51 23.94 -13.69
CA PRO A 393 19.86 25.02 -14.45
C PRO A 393 18.55 25.50 -13.81
N GLU A 394 18.16 26.75 -14.07
CA GLU A 394 16.88 27.28 -13.62
C GLU A 394 15.71 26.43 -14.14
N GLY A 395 14.96 25.84 -13.21
CA GLY A 395 13.86 24.93 -13.50
C GLY A 395 14.26 23.45 -13.64
N HIS A 396 15.47 23.06 -13.27
CA HIS A 396 15.81 21.64 -13.12
C HIS A 396 14.80 20.93 -12.18
N ALA A 397 14.25 19.79 -12.61
CA ALA A 397 13.16 19.09 -11.92
C ALA A 397 13.51 18.72 -10.45
N HIS A 398 14.80 18.48 -10.18
CA HIS A 398 15.29 18.14 -8.84
C HIS A 398 15.80 19.34 -8.04
N LEU A 399 15.83 20.55 -8.60
CA LEU A 399 16.33 21.74 -7.89
C LEU A 399 15.65 21.97 -6.52
N PRO A 400 14.31 21.80 -6.37
CA PRO A 400 13.68 21.88 -5.05
C PRO A 400 14.22 20.84 -4.05
N THR A 401 14.56 19.63 -4.52
CA THR A 401 15.12 18.57 -3.67
C THR A 401 16.56 18.89 -3.28
N LEU A 402 17.40 19.36 -4.22
CA LEU A 402 18.77 19.78 -3.94
C LEU A 402 18.80 20.88 -2.87
N ARG A 403 17.96 21.91 -3.03
CA ARG A 403 17.82 23.01 -2.06
C ARG A 403 17.28 22.54 -0.71
N THR A 404 16.38 21.54 -0.70
CA THR A 404 15.88 20.97 0.57
C THR A 404 17.01 20.28 1.34
N ASN A 405 17.84 19.49 0.65
CA ASN A 405 18.95 18.79 1.27
C ASN A 405 20.03 19.77 1.76
N LEU A 406 20.38 20.76 0.93
CA LEU A 406 21.29 21.84 1.32
C LEU A 406 20.78 22.60 2.55
N GLY A 407 19.49 22.95 2.57
CA GLY A 407 18.85 23.59 3.70
C GLY A 407 18.96 22.78 4.99
N ASN A 408 18.75 21.46 4.90
CA ASN A 408 18.89 20.55 6.04
C ASN A 408 20.34 20.46 6.54
N SER A 409 21.34 20.42 5.65
CA SER A 409 22.76 20.43 6.04
C SER A 409 23.16 21.72 6.74
N TYR A 410 22.69 22.88 6.26
CA TYR A 410 22.88 24.16 6.94
C TYR A 410 22.22 24.19 8.32
N MET A 411 21.00 23.65 8.46
CA MET A 411 20.35 23.54 9.77
C MET A 411 21.11 22.61 10.73
N GLN A 412 21.70 21.52 10.21
CA GLN A 412 22.56 20.65 11.01
C GLN A 412 23.84 21.37 11.45
N CYS A 413 24.47 22.16 10.57
CA CYS A 413 25.61 23.00 10.93
C CYS A 413 25.24 24.00 12.02
N PHE A 414 24.12 24.70 11.84
CA PHE A 414 23.57 25.65 12.80
C PHE A 414 23.35 25.01 14.18
N ASP A 415 22.88 23.76 14.23
CA ASP A 415 22.68 23.04 15.49
C ASP A 415 23.99 22.77 16.25
N GLN A 416 25.12 22.67 15.54
CA GLN A 416 26.45 22.47 16.15
C GLN A 416 27.15 23.78 16.50
N THR A 417 27.06 24.77 15.61
CA THR A 417 27.80 26.04 15.74
C THR A 417 27.01 27.12 16.47
N ASN A 418 25.68 27.01 16.49
CA ASN A 418 24.73 28.05 16.88
C ASN A 418 24.94 29.38 16.13
N ASN A 419 25.54 29.32 14.93
CA ASN A 419 25.82 30.51 14.12
C ASN A 419 24.55 30.93 13.35
N PRO A 420 23.98 32.12 13.64
CA PRO A 420 22.69 32.52 13.08
C PRO A 420 22.72 32.72 11.55
N LEU A 421 23.88 32.83 10.92
CA LEU A 421 24.02 32.89 9.46
C LEU A 421 23.69 31.53 8.83
N ASP A 422 24.25 30.44 9.36
CA ASP A 422 23.98 29.08 8.87
C ASP A 422 22.48 28.75 8.93
N GLY A 423 21.81 29.14 10.03
CA GLY A 423 20.37 28.97 10.16
C GLY A 423 19.56 29.80 9.14
N LYS A 424 20.00 31.02 8.81
CA LYS A 424 19.36 31.85 7.78
C LYS A 424 19.55 31.27 6.39
N ASP A 425 20.75 30.78 6.07
CA ASP A 425 21.04 30.15 4.77
C ASP A 425 20.26 28.84 4.61
N GLY A 426 20.11 28.06 5.69
CA GLY A 426 19.27 26.88 5.73
C GLY A 426 17.80 27.18 5.45
N ILE A 427 17.23 28.16 6.15
CA ILE A 427 15.85 28.61 5.94
C ILE A 427 15.65 29.18 4.53
N SER A 428 16.59 29.98 4.02
CA SER A 428 16.53 30.56 2.67
C SER A 428 16.42 29.49 1.60
N ASN A 429 17.26 28.45 1.67
CA ASN A 429 17.22 27.32 0.75
C ASN A 429 15.89 26.55 0.82
N LEU A 430 15.34 26.33 2.02
CA LEU A 430 14.05 25.66 2.21
C LEU A 430 12.87 26.48 1.68
N VAL A 431 12.88 27.80 1.87
CA VAL A 431 11.87 28.71 1.30
C VAL A 431 11.92 28.68 -0.23
N GLN A 432 13.11 28.73 -0.80
CA GLN A 432 13.30 28.65 -2.25
C GLN A 432 12.86 27.30 -2.82
N ALA A 433 13.14 26.19 -2.11
CA ALA A 433 12.66 24.87 -2.50
C ALA A 433 11.12 24.82 -2.54
N LEU A 434 10.46 25.44 -1.56
CA LEU A 434 9.00 25.51 -1.50
C LEU A 434 8.42 26.35 -2.65
N GLN A 435 9.02 27.51 -2.96
CA GLN A 435 8.58 28.40 -4.05
C GLN A 435 8.63 27.74 -5.43
N HIS A 436 9.61 26.84 -5.65
CA HIS A 436 9.74 26.10 -6.91
C HIS A 436 8.94 24.78 -6.92
N THR A 437 8.15 24.51 -5.89
CA THR A 437 7.28 23.32 -5.83
C THR A 437 5.87 23.67 -6.35
N PRO A 438 5.34 22.94 -7.35
CA PRO A 438 3.96 23.11 -7.78
C PRO A 438 2.95 22.87 -6.64
N GLU A 439 1.84 23.61 -6.62
CA GLU A 439 0.84 23.61 -5.53
C GLU A 439 0.22 22.23 -5.24
N MET A 440 0.13 21.35 -6.25
CA MET A 440 -0.46 20.01 -6.11
C MET A 440 0.59 18.89 -6.06
N HIS A 441 1.85 19.24 -5.82
CA HIS A 441 2.95 18.29 -5.82
C HIS A 441 2.94 17.40 -4.58
N ALA A 442 3.24 16.10 -4.73
CA ALA A 442 3.20 15.14 -3.62
C ALA A 442 4.23 15.41 -2.50
N GLU A 443 5.36 16.04 -2.84
CA GLU A 443 6.42 16.47 -1.89
C GLU A 443 6.14 17.82 -1.21
N LEU A 444 4.98 18.44 -1.45
CA LEU A 444 4.67 19.72 -0.80
C LEU A 444 4.56 19.60 0.74
N PRO A 445 3.88 18.59 1.33
CA PRO A 445 3.85 18.43 2.79
C PRO A 445 5.23 18.21 3.42
N PRO A 446 6.10 17.29 2.92
CA PRO A 446 7.47 17.15 3.42
C PRO A 446 8.29 18.44 3.38
N ARG A 447 8.15 19.26 2.34
CA ARG A 447 8.88 20.53 2.23
C ARG A 447 8.41 21.56 3.26
N HIS A 448 7.10 21.66 3.47
CA HIS A 448 6.56 22.47 4.57
C HIS A 448 7.04 21.97 5.94
N MET A 449 7.10 20.66 6.16
CA MET A 449 7.61 20.09 7.41
C MET A 449 9.08 20.45 7.65
N ASN A 450 9.95 20.34 6.63
CA ASN A 450 11.37 20.69 6.76
C ASN A 450 11.54 22.18 7.07
N LEU A 451 10.79 23.05 6.39
CA LEU A 451 10.80 24.49 6.68
C LEU A 451 10.27 24.80 8.09
N ALA A 452 9.19 24.13 8.51
CA ALA A 452 8.65 24.28 9.85
C ALA A 452 9.64 23.86 10.94
N PHE A 453 10.31 22.72 10.73
CA PHE A 453 11.37 22.24 11.62
C PHE A 453 12.54 23.23 11.68
N ALA A 454 12.99 23.75 10.54
CA ALA A 454 14.06 24.74 10.49
C ALA A 454 13.71 26.02 11.28
N TRP A 455 12.51 26.57 11.09
CA TRP A 455 12.02 27.71 11.87
C TRP A 455 11.90 27.41 13.36
N TYR A 456 11.46 26.20 13.73
CA TYR A 456 11.42 25.80 15.13
C TYR A 456 12.81 25.73 15.76
N ARG A 457 13.79 25.14 15.07
CA ARG A 457 15.20 25.12 15.53
C ARG A 457 15.75 26.55 15.67
N TYR A 458 15.50 27.41 14.69
CA TYR A 458 15.93 28.80 14.75
C TYR A 458 15.23 29.60 15.87
N PHE A 459 13.96 29.29 16.17
CA PHE A 459 13.26 29.81 17.33
C PHE A 459 13.94 29.40 18.64
N THR A 460 14.38 28.16 18.77
CA THR A 460 15.01 27.70 20.03
C THR A 460 16.29 28.45 20.38
N SER A 461 17.02 29.05 19.42
CA SER A 461 18.17 29.91 19.70
C SER A 461 17.80 31.40 19.84
N SER A 462 16.89 31.88 19.01
CA SER A 462 16.55 33.31 18.92
C SER A 462 15.49 33.75 19.94
N HIS A 463 14.71 32.81 20.45
CA HIS A 463 13.58 32.99 21.37
C HIS A 463 12.53 34.00 20.91
N ARG A 464 12.42 34.27 19.60
CA ARG A 464 11.42 35.20 19.05
C ARG A 464 10.11 34.50 18.68
N SER A 465 8.99 35.01 19.16
CA SER A 465 7.67 34.39 18.94
C SER A 465 7.25 34.33 17.47
N ASP A 466 7.68 35.27 16.64
CA ASP A 466 7.37 35.28 15.20
C ASP A 466 7.96 34.08 14.44
N HIS A 467 9.15 33.61 14.85
CA HIS A 467 9.74 32.40 14.30
C HIS A 467 8.94 31.15 14.68
N LEU A 468 8.45 31.07 15.93
CA LEU A 468 7.59 29.99 16.39
C LEU A 468 6.24 29.99 15.64
N ASP A 469 5.63 31.16 15.46
CA ASP A 469 4.37 31.29 14.73
C ASP A 469 4.55 30.88 13.26
N THR A 470 5.69 31.20 12.65
CA THR A 470 6.03 30.78 11.29
C THR A 470 6.23 29.26 11.20
N ALA A 471 6.84 28.64 12.21
CA ALA A 471 6.97 27.17 12.28
C ALA A 471 5.59 26.50 12.38
N ILE A 472 4.72 26.97 13.29
CA ILE A 472 3.35 26.47 13.48
C ILE A 472 2.54 26.61 12.19
N SER A 473 2.64 27.76 11.51
CA SER A 473 1.97 28.01 10.23
C SER A 473 2.39 27.01 9.16
N ASN A 474 3.69 26.73 9.03
CA ASN A 474 4.18 25.74 8.06
C ASN A 474 3.77 24.30 8.40
N TYR A 475 3.77 23.89 9.67
CA TYR A 475 3.22 22.58 10.05
C TYR A 475 1.72 22.46 9.76
N LYS A 476 0.95 23.54 10.00
CA LYS A 476 -0.46 23.62 9.60
C LYS A 476 -0.62 23.47 8.08
N SER A 477 0.20 24.16 7.28
CA SER A 477 0.18 24.02 5.83
C SER A 477 0.48 22.58 5.40
N ALA A 478 1.48 21.92 5.99
CA ALA A 478 1.77 20.51 5.72
C ALA A 478 0.57 19.58 6.02
N ALA A 479 -0.11 19.80 7.15
CA ALA A 479 -1.27 19.02 7.55
C ALA A 479 -2.50 19.23 6.64
N THR A 480 -2.64 20.43 6.08
CA THR A 480 -3.83 20.84 5.31
C THR A 480 -3.62 20.84 3.79
N CYS A 481 -2.42 20.46 3.32
CA CYS A 481 -2.15 20.26 1.90
C CYS A 481 -3.19 19.33 1.27
N THR A 482 -3.66 19.67 0.08
CA THR A 482 -4.56 18.85 -0.73
C THR A 482 -3.82 17.64 -1.32
N SER A 483 -2.57 17.83 -1.73
CA SER A 483 -1.68 16.80 -2.29
C SER A 483 -0.77 16.13 -1.25
N GLY A 484 -0.20 14.98 -1.60
CA GLY A 484 0.82 14.29 -0.82
C GLY A 484 0.31 13.16 0.07
N SER A 485 1.25 12.35 0.55
CA SER A 485 0.96 11.14 1.32
C SER A 485 0.22 11.46 2.63
N PRO A 486 -0.90 10.78 2.95
CA PRO A 486 -1.61 10.95 4.22
C PRO A 486 -0.71 10.76 5.45
N ARG A 487 0.30 9.89 5.36
CA ARG A 487 1.30 9.70 6.42
C ARG A 487 2.11 10.98 6.69
N ARG A 488 2.59 11.64 5.62
CA ARG A 488 3.38 12.88 5.77
C ARG A 488 2.51 14.03 6.27
N LYS A 489 1.26 14.12 5.82
CA LYS A 489 0.28 15.08 6.37
C LYS A 489 0.03 14.84 7.86
N LEU A 490 -0.11 13.58 8.28
CA LEU A 490 -0.30 13.20 9.68
C LEU A 490 0.90 13.60 10.54
N GLU A 491 2.12 13.32 10.08
CA GLU A 491 3.34 13.75 10.77
C GLU A 491 3.36 15.28 10.97
N GLY A 492 3.03 16.05 9.92
CA GLY A 492 2.86 17.51 10.02
C GLY A 492 1.78 17.94 11.01
N ALA A 493 0.63 17.25 11.04
CA ALA A 493 -0.47 17.53 11.96
C ALA A 493 -0.12 17.25 13.43
N ILE A 494 0.64 16.18 13.69
CA ILE A 494 1.13 15.85 15.04
C ILE A 494 2.10 16.92 15.52
N CYS A 495 3.06 17.34 14.69
CA CYS A 495 3.99 18.42 15.04
C CYS A 495 3.24 19.75 15.26
N TRP A 496 2.24 20.05 14.44
CA TRP A 496 1.38 21.22 14.61
C TRP A 496 0.65 21.22 15.95
N ALA A 497 0.00 20.09 16.28
CA ALA A 497 -0.74 19.93 17.53
C ALA A 497 0.20 20.01 18.75
N GLY A 498 1.35 19.31 18.71
CA GLY A 498 2.33 19.32 19.79
C GLY A 498 2.93 20.69 20.08
N LEU A 499 3.29 21.48 19.04
CA LEU A 499 3.79 22.84 19.26
C LEU A 499 2.73 23.77 19.83
N LEU A 500 1.49 23.70 19.32
CA LEU A 500 0.40 24.49 19.88
C LEU A 500 0.10 24.09 21.34
N ASP A 501 0.08 22.80 21.65
CA ASP A 501 -0.19 22.33 23.01
C ASP A 501 0.90 22.78 24.00
N ASN A 502 2.17 22.76 23.58
CA ASN A 502 3.29 23.13 24.42
C ASN A 502 3.40 24.64 24.67
N PHE A 503 3.22 25.47 23.62
CA PHE A 503 3.46 26.92 23.72
C PHE A 503 2.19 27.75 23.87
N TYR A 504 1.04 27.23 23.43
CA TYR A 504 -0.25 27.90 23.46
C TYR A 504 -1.39 26.97 23.99
N PRO A 505 -1.23 26.33 25.16
CA PRO A 505 -2.13 25.26 25.66
C PRO A 505 -3.58 25.71 25.89
N CYS A 506 -3.81 27.01 26.04
CA CYS A 506 -5.13 27.61 26.25
C CYS A 506 -5.82 28.05 24.94
N SER A 507 -5.16 27.89 23.79
CA SER A 507 -5.70 28.29 22.50
C SER A 507 -6.70 27.26 21.97
N THR A 508 -7.86 27.70 21.50
CA THR A 508 -8.84 26.82 20.84
C THR A 508 -8.29 26.19 19.55
N SER A 509 -7.25 26.78 18.96
CA SER A 509 -6.55 26.24 17.79
C SER A 509 -5.92 24.86 18.05
N VAL A 510 -5.60 24.55 19.31
CA VAL A 510 -5.10 23.22 19.72
C VAL A 510 -6.11 22.13 19.35
N LEU A 511 -7.42 22.38 19.55
CA LEU A 511 -8.46 21.41 19.21
C LEU A 511 -8.54 21.18 17.70
N THR A 512 -8.35 22.22 16.91
CA THR A 512 -8.35 22.13 15.44
C THR A 512 -7.16 21.30 14.94
N ALA A 513 -5.99 21.47 15.55
CA ALA A 513 -4.79 20.72 15.19
C ALA A 513 -4.91 19.22 15.55
N PHE A 514 -5.37 18.90 16.77
CA PHE A 514 -5.60 17.51 17.16
C PHE A 514 -6.70 16.85 16.34
N ARG A 515 -7.77 17.59 15.99
CA ARG A 515 -8.80 17.09 15.07
C ARG A 515 -8.20 16.71 13.71
N ALA A 516 -7.40 17.60 13.11
CA ALA A 516 -6.74 17.30 11.84
C ALA A 516 -5.84 16.06 11.92
N ALA A 517 -5.09 15.90 13.01
CA ALA A 517 -4.26 14.71 13.24
C ALA A 517 -5.11 13.42 13.37
N LEU A 518 -6.20 13.44 14.14
CA LEU A 518 -7.07 12.27 14.34
C LEU A 518 -7.85 11.90 13.07
N ASP A 519 -8.32 12.88 12.30
CA ASP A 519 -8.99 12.66 11.02
C ASP A 519 -8.02 12.00 10.01
N LEU A 520 -6.78 12.49 9.92
CA LEU A 520 -5.73 11.90 9.08
C LEU A 520 -5.30 10.51 9.56
N LEU A 521 -5.22 10.29 10.88
CA LEU A 521 -4.93 8.99 11.48
C LEU A 521 -6.00 7.95 11.10
N THR A 522 -7.27 8.36 11.14
CA THR A 522 -8.41 7.50 10.77
C THR A 522 -8.40 7.18 9.28
N SER A 523 -8.13 8.17 8.44
CA SER A 523 -7.94 7.96 7.01
C SER A 523 -6.80 6.98 6.76
N LEU A 524 -5.65 7.13 7.41
CA LEU A 524 -4.49 6.26 7.20
C LEU A 524 -4.76 4.82 7.65
N ALA A 525 -5.43 4.63 8.78
CA ALA A 525 -5.83 3.31 9.25
C ALA A 525 -6.81 2.61 8.29
N GLY A 526 -7.67 3.37 7.60
CA GLY A 526 -8.54 2.86 6.54
C GLY A 526 -7.82 2.52 5.23
N LEU A 527 -6.64 3.12 4.98
CA LEU A 527 -5.85 2.95 3.75
C LEU A 527 -4.82 1.79 3.84
N GLU A 528 -4.47 1.34 5.05
CA GLU A 528 -3.45 0.29 5.25
C GLU A 528 -4.04 -1.13 5.20
N GLN A 529 -3.59 -1.95 4.24
CA GLN A 529 -4.20 -3.26 3.98
C GLN A 529 -3.62 -4.40 4.84
N THR A 530 -2.37 -4.32 5.31
CA THR A 530 -1.74 -5.42 6.05
C THR A 530 -1.78 -5.21 7.56
N VAL A 531 -2.30 -6.21 8.28
CA VAL A 531 -2.38 -6.25 9.74
C VAL A 531 -0.99 -6.03 10.38
N GLN A 532 0.07 -6.59 9.78
CA GLN A 532 1.44 -6.48 10.29
C GLN A 532 2.01 -5.06 10.25
N HIS A 533 1.73 -4.29 9.19
CA HIS A 533 2.20 -2.90 9.06
C HIS A 533 1.37 -1.93 9.91
N ARG A 534 0.09 -2.27 10.12
CA ARG A 534 -0.78 -1.58 11.07
C ARG A 534 -0.26 -1.74 12.51
N PHE A 535 0.26 -2.91 12.88
CA PHE A 535 0.87 -3.12 14.21
C PHE A 535 2.17 -2.33 14.45
N THR A 536 3.05 -2.17 13.45
CA THR A 536 4.31 -1.40 13.62
C THR A 536 4.06 0.11 13.70
N MET A 537 3.04 0.60 13.01
CA MET A 537 2.54 2.00 13.07
C MET A 537 1.97 2.38 14.46
N VAL A 538 1.34 1.42 15.14
CA VAL A 538 0.53 1.61 16.35
C VAL A 538 1.37 2.08 17.55
N GLY A 539 2.63 1.63 17.71
CA GLY A 539 3.43 1.99 18.90
C GLY A 539 3.62 3.50 19.15
N LYS A 540 3.79 4.31 18.10
CA LYS A 540 4.03 5.77 18.22
C LYS A 540 2.77 6.63 18.11
N LEU A 541 1.70 6.13 17.46
CA LEU A 541 0.49 6.91 17.17
C LEU A 541 -0.63 6.71 18.21
N LEU A 542 -0.48 5.73 19.10
CA LEU A 542 -1.44 5.42 20.17
C LEU A 542 -1.54 6.49 21.27
N SER A 543 -0.54 7.35 21.44
CA SER A 543 -0.58 8.40 22.46
C SER A 543 -1.45 9.59 22.03
N ILE A 544 -1.60 9.81 20.72
CA ILE A 544 -2.28 10.99 20.16
C ILE A 544 -3.72 11.14 20.65
N PRO A 545 -4.59 10.11 20.69
CA PRO A 545 -5.94 10.25 21.23
C PRO A 545 -5.97 10.65 22.71
N GLY A 546 -5.04 10.13 23.51
CA GLY A 546 -4.92 10.46 24.95
C GLY A 546 -4.43 11.88 25.19
N GLU A 547 -3.44 12.32 24.42
CA GLU A 547 -2.93 13.71 24.38
C GLU A 547 -4.05 14.68 23.95
N ALA A 548 -4.74 14.37 22.86
CA ALA A 548 -5.87 15.15 22.36
C ALA A 548 -6.98 15.27 23.41
N ALA A 549 -7.33 14.16 24.07
CA ALA A 549 -8.34 14.17 25.13
C ALA A 549 -7.91 15.01 26.35
N ALA A 550 -6.62 14.98 26.72
CA ALA A 550 -6.10 15.83 27.79
C ALA A 550 -6.19 17.32 27.43
N ALA A 551 -5.88 17.68 26.19
CA ALA A 551 -6.03 19.04 25.66
C ALA A 551 -7.51 19.47 25.60
N ALA A 552 -8.41 18.61 25.13
CA ALA A 552 -9.85 18.86 25.09
C ALA A 552 -10.43 19.12 26.48
N LEU A 553 -10.08 18.27 27.45
CA LEU A 553 -10.48 18.49 28.84
C LEU A 553 -9.84 19.75 29.44
N ARG A 554 -8.78 20.33 28.84
CA ARG A 554 -8.12 21.56 29.33
C ARG A 554 -8.93 22.78 28.94
N LEU A 555 -9.47 22.71 27.73
CA LEU A 555 -10.32 23.72 27.12
C LEU A 555 -11.81 23.51 27.42
N GLU A 556 -12.13 22.74 28.47
CA GLU A 556 -13.50 22.49 28.94
C GLU A 556 -14.42 21.83 27.89
N ARG A 557 -13.86 20.93 27.08
CA ARG A 557 -14.58 20.16 26.05
C ARG A 557 -14.56 18.65 26.32
N PRO A 558 -15.28 18.18 27.37
CA PRO A 558 -15.35 16.75 27.69
C PRO A 558 -16.08 15.93 26.62
N ASP A 559 -16.97 16.56 25.86
CA ASP A 559 -17.60 16.00 24.67
C ASP A 559 -16.55 15.54 23.64
N LYS A 560 -15.60 16.42 23.29
CA LYS A 560 -14.53 16.13 22.33
C LYS A 560 -13.52 15.13 22.87
N ALA A 561 -13.21 15.21 24.16
CA ALA A 561 -12.34 14.25 24.81
C ALA A 561 -12.91 12.81 24.70
N LEU A 562 -14.21 12.63 24.92
CA LEU A 562 -14.87 11.34 24.78
C LEU A 562 -14.84 10.85 23.33
N GLU A 563 -15.20 11.72 22.37
CA GLU A 563 -15.19 11.38 20.94
C GLU A 563 -13.81 10.92 20.47
N TRP A 564 -12.74 11.61 20.88
CA TRP A 564 -11.38 11.29 20.46
C TRP A 564 -10.81 10.04 21.13
N LEU A 565 -11.13 9.79 22.40
CA LEU A 565 -10.76 8.52 23.04
C LEU A 565 -11.48 7.35 22.38
N GLU A 566 -12.76 7.51 22.04
CA GLU A 566 -13.52 6.49 21.32
C GLU A 566 -12.95 6.25 19.92
N GLN A 567 -12.59 7.31 19.19
CA GLN A 567 -11.91 7.22 17.89
C GLN A 567 -10.61 6.42 18.01
N GLY A 568 -9.77 6.74 19.00
CA GLY A 568 -8.55 5.98 19.29
C GLY A 568 -8.85 4.51 19.60
N ARG A 569 -9.84 4.23 20.43
CA ARG A 569 -10.23 2.87 20.82
C ARG A 569 -10.74 2.06 19.64
N CYS A 570 -11.59 2.64 18.78
CA CYS A 570 -12.07 2.01 17.55
C CYS A 570 -10.92 1.64 16.61
N LEU A 571 -9.92 2.53 16.50
CA LEU A 571 -8.72 2.27 15.70
C LEU A 571 -7.88 1.12 16.27
N VAL A 572 -7.86 0.88 17.58
CA VAL A 572 -7.13 -0.24 18.19
C VAL A 572 -7.91 -1.55 18.12
N TRP A 573 -9.21 -1.51 18.46
CA TRP A 573 -10.07 -2.70 18.50
C TRP A 573 -10.41 -3.23 17.11
N GLY A 574 -10.55 -2.38 16.10
CA GLY A 574 -10.68 -2.80 14.71
C GLY A 574 -9.44 -3.52 14.16
N GLN A 575 -8.31 -3.48 14.89
CA GLN A 575 -7.04 -4.10 14.49
C GLN A 575 -6.75 -5.39 15.25
N GLN A 576 -7.13 -5.45 16.54
CA GLN A 576 -6.97 -6.65 17.38
C GLN A 576 -8.07 -7.68 17.15
N SER A 577 -9.26 -7.23 16.76
CA SER A 577 -10.37 -8.11 16.49
C SER A 577 -10.43 -8.39 14.99
N LYS A 578 -10.40 -9.67 14.58
CA LYS A 578 -10.75 -10.09 13.21
C LYS A 578 -12.23 -9.82 12.86
N LEU A 579 -12.92 -9.01 13.65
CA LEU A 579 -14.28 -8.54 13.38
C LEU A 579 -14.24 -7.61 12.18
N ARG A 580 -15.20 -7.80 11.28
CA ARG A 580 -15.39 -7.06 10.02
C ARG A 580 -14.95 -5.60 10.18
N THR A 581 -13.91 -5.24 9.45
CA THR A 581 -13.57 -3.83 9.25
C THR A 581 -14.75 -3.12 8.58
N PRO A 582 -14.87 -1.79 8.70
CA PRO A 582 -15.87 -1.03 7.95
C PRO A 582 -15.84 -1.38 6.46
N LEU A 583 -14.65 -1.67 5.93
CA LEU A 583 -14.44 -2.10 4.55
C LEU A 583 -14.99 -3.51 4.27
N ASP A 584 -14.93 -4.45 5.21
CA ASP A 584 -15.54 -5.78 5.05
C ASP A 584 -17.08 -5.71 5.07
N ALA A 585 -17.64 -4.81 5.89
CA ALA A 585 -19.07 -4.52 5.88
C ALA A 585 -19.49 -3.88 4.55
N LEU A 586 -18.66 -2.96 4.02
CA LEU A 586 -18.88 -2.35 2.71
C LEU A 586 -18.74 -3.40 1.59
N GLN A 587 -17.73 -4.26 1.63
CA GLN A 587 -17.52 -5.34 0.66
C GLN A 587 -18.73 -6.27 0.57
N ALA A 588 -19.36 -6.56 1.73
CA ALA A 588 -20.57 -7.37 1.81
C ALA A 588 -21.82 -6.65 1.28
N HIS A 589 -21.87 -5.30 1.30
CA HIS A 589 -22.97 -4.51 0.78
C HIS A 589 -22.80 -4.16 -0.72
N ASP A 590 -21.61 -3.69 -1.09
CA ASP A 590 -21.21 -3.27 -2.43
C ASP A 590 -19.72 -3.59 -2.67
N THR A 591 -19.49 -4.74 -3.32
CA THR A 591 -18.16 -5.24 -3.69
C THR A 591 -17.43 -4.29 -4.64
N ALA A 592 -18.11 -3.67 -5.61
CA ALA A 592 -17.47 -2.82 -6.60
C ALA A 592 -16.98 -1.51 -5.98
N LEU A 593 -17.78 -0.92 -5.08
CA LEU A 593 -17.41 0.29 -4.36
C LEU A 593 -16.23 0.05 -3.40
N ALA A 594 -16.24 -1.09 -2.70
CA ALA A 594 -15.15 -1.50 -1.83
C ALA A 594 -13.84 -1.74 -2.62
N GLU A 595 -13.89 -2.44 -3.76
CA GLU A 595 -12.73 -2.65 -4.64
C GLU A 595 -12.17 -1.33 -5.17
N ARG A 596 -13.02 -0.37 -5.53
CA ARG A 596 -12.57 0.96 -6.00
C ARG A 596 -11.88 1.76 -4.90
N ILE A 597 -12.39 1.72 -3.66
CA ILE A 597 -11.74 2.35 -2.49
C ILE A 597 -10.37 1.72 -2.23
N VAL A 598 -10.28 0.39 -2.28
CA VAL A 598 -9.02 -0.37 -2.14
C VAL A 598 -8.01 0.02 -3.22
N PHE A 599 -8.47 0.16 -4.47
CA PHE A 599 -7.64 0.55 -5.60
C PHE A 599 -7.07 1.97 -5.41
N ILE A 600 -7.92 2.98 -5.22
CA ILE A 600 -7.51 4.38 -5.06
C ILE A 600 -6.59 4.54 -3.84
N SER A 601 -6.89 3.85 -2.74
CA SER A 601 -6.05 3.82 -1.54
C SER A 601 -4.61 3.40 -1.84
N ARG A 602 -4.43 2.32 -2.62
CA ARG A 602 -3.10 1.80 -2.97
C ARG A 602 -2.34 2.79 -3.84
N HIS A 603 -3.02 3.40 -4.81
CA HIS A 603 -2.41 4.38 -5.71
C HIS A 603 -2.01 5.68 -4.98
N LEU A 604 -2.84 6.19 -4.05
CA LEU A 604 -2.49 7.34 -3.22
C LEU A 604 -1.31 7.05 -2.27
N LYS A 605 -1.20 5.82 -1.75
CA LYS A 605 -0.05 5.40 -0.92
C LYS A 605 1.24 5.36 -1.73
N ASN A 606 1.20 4.77 -2.92
CA ASN A 606 2.39 4.53 -3.75
C ASN A 606 2.90 5.80 -4.46
N ALA A 607 2.01 6.74 -4.79
CA ALA A 607 2.37 7.98 -5.48
C ALA A 607 3.38 8.86 -4.70
N GLY A 608 3.51 8.68 -3.37
CA GLY A 608 4.51 9.35 -2.54
C GLY A 608 5.80 8.55 -2.26
N SER A 609 5.82 7.24 -2.52
CA SER A 609 6.99 6.38 -2.21
C SER A 609 7.91 6.16 -3.41
N SER A 610 7.40 6.33 -4.64
CA SER A 610 8.13 6.02 -5.88
C SER A 610 9.36 6.90 -6.15
N ARG A 611 9.61 7.96 -5.37
CA ARG A 611 10.65 8.95 -5.66
C ARG A 611 11.89 8.88 -4.78
N GLN A 612 11.91 8.03 -3.76
CA GLN A 612 13.10 7.94 -2.90
C GLN A 612 14.28 7.22 -3.59
N HIS A 613 14.05 6.50 -4.70
CA HIS A 613 15.08 5.66 -5.35
C HIS A 613 15.24 5.80 -6.86
N SER A 614 14.65 6.79 -7.55
CA SER A 614 14.96 6.99 -8.97
C SER A 614 16.24 7.82 -9.12
N GLY A 615 17.40 7.14 -9.09
CA GLY A 615 18.61 7.65 -9.70
C GLY A 615 18.45 7.73 -11.22
N THR A 616 19.07 8.76 -11.80
CA THR A 616 19.59 8.80 -13.18
C THR A 616 18.60 8.52 -14.31
N ASN A 617 17.78 9.51 -14.65
CA ASN A 617 17.53 10.00 -16.02
C ASN A 617 16.21 10.78 -16.04
N LYS A 618 16.26 12.07 -16.38
CA LYS A 618 15.30 12.75 -17.29
C LYS A 618 15.60 14.25 -17.40
N SER A 619 16.06 14.66 -18.58
CA SER A 619 16.07 16.04 -19.10
C SER A 619 14.66 16.46 -19.55
N TRP A 620 14.34 17.78 -19.54
CA TRP A 620 13.14 18.52 -20.01
C TRP A 620 11.72 17.91 -19.85
N GLU A 621 11.53 16.62 -20.16
CA GLU A 621 10.38 15.77 -19.83
C GLU A 621 10.04 15.77 -18.32
N GLY A 622 11.03 16.02 -17.45
CA GLY A 622 10.82 16.08 -16.00
C GLY A 622 9.83 17.16 -15.54
N LYS A 623 9.79 18.35 -16.17
CA LYS A 623 8.83 19.42 -15.78
C LYS A 623 7.39 19.04 -16.11
N VAL A 624 7.16 18.50 -17.32
CA VAL A 624 5.84 18.03 -17.76
C VAL A 624 5.41 16.80 -16.94
N SER A 625 6.35 15.91 -16.59
CA SER A 625 6.09 14.77 -15.70
C SER A 625 5.67 15.22 -14.31
N LEU A 626 6.31 16.23 -13.72
CA LEU A 626 5.97 16.74 -12.39
C LEU A 626 4.56 17.32 -12.32
N GLU A 627 4.15 18.11 -13.32
CA GLU A 627 2.81 18.68 -13.42
C GLU A 627 1.77 17.59 -13.72
N HIS A 628 2.08 16.65 -14.60
CA HIS A 628 1.20 15.53 -14.92
C HIS A 628 1.00 14.58 -13.73
N GLU A 629 2.06 14.30 -12.96
CA GLU A 629 2.00 13.50 -11.74
C GLU A 629 1.24 14.22 -10.63
N ALA A 630 1.44 15.54 -10.47
CA ALA A 630 0.67 16.35 -9.54
C ALA A 630 -0.83 16.34 -9.90
N LEU A 631 -1.17 16.44 -11.18
CA LEU A 631 -2.54 16.34 -11.68
C LEU A 631 -3.14 14.95 -11.42
N LYS A 632 -2.38 13.88 -11.71
CA LYS A 632 -2.81 12.50 -11.47
C LYS A 632 -3.05 12.23 -9.99
N HIS A 633 -2.16 12.68 -9.11
CA HIS A 633 -2.36 12.59 -7.65
C HIS A 633 -3.57 13.40 -7.21
N SER A 634 -3.79 14.60 -7.77
CA SER A 634 -4.97 15.41 -7.48
C SER A 634 -6.27 14.70 -7.85
N GLN A 635 -6.32 14.09 -9.04
CA GLN A 635 -7.50 13.35 -9.50
C GLN A 635 -7.83 12.19 -8.57
N LEU A 636 -6.81 11.44 -8.14
CA LEU A 636 -6.98 10.33 -7.19
C LEU A 636 -7.46 10.82 -5.81
N ALA A 637 -6.95 11.96 -5.34
CA ALA A 637 -7.37 12.54 -4.06
C ALA A 637 -8.83 13.04 -4.11
N SER A 638 -9.22 13.72 -5.18
CA SER A 638 -10.62 14.15 -5.39
C SER A 638 -11.56 12.95 -5.54
N GLU A 639 -11.12 11.89 -6.22
CA GLU A 639 -11.89 10.66 -6.32
C GLU A 639 -12.07 9.97 -4.97
N TRP A 640 -11.03 9.93 -4.14
CA TRP A 640 -11.10 9.41 -2.77
C TRP A 640 -12.18 10.14 -1.94
N ASP A 641 -12.17 11.47 -1.95
CA ASP A 641 -13.16 12.26 -1.22
C ASP A 641 -14.59 12.00 -1.72
N LEU A 642 -14.76 11.91 -3.04
CA LEU A 642 -16.05 11.59 -3.66
C LEU A 642 -16.55 10.18 -3.25
N LEU A 643 -15.66 9.19 -3.23
CA LEU A 643 -15.99 7.82 -2.82
C LEU A 643 -16.38 7.75 -1.35
N LEU A 644 -15.67 8.46 -0.46
CA LEU A 644 -16.04 8.52 0.95
C LEU A 644 -17.41 9.15 1.17
N THR A 645 -17.75 10.21 0.43
CA THR A 645 -19.09 10.80 0.49
C THR A 645 -20.15 9.79 0.03
N LYS A 646 -19.93 9.11 -1.09
CA LYS A 646 -20.87 8.09 -1.60
C LYS A 646 -21.11 6.95 -0.60
N VAL A 647 -20.07 6.48 0.09
CA VAL A 647 -20.23 5.45 1.12
C VAL A 647 -21.04 5.99 2.29
N ARG A 648 -20.81 7.23 2.72
CA ARG A 648 -21.52 7.84 3.85
C ARG A 648 -22.99 8.16 3.55
N ASP A 649 -23.38 8.23 2.29
CA ASP A 649 -24.78 8.35 1.88
C ASP A 649 -25.55 7.02 1.97
N LEU A 650 -24.87 5.89 2.19
CA LEU A 650 -25.51 4.58 2.35
C LEU A 650 -26.07 4.39 3.78
N PRO A 651 -27.27 3.80 3.93
CA PRO A 651 -27.84 3.49 5.24
C PRO A 651 -26.94 2.54 6.04
N GLY A 652 -26.60 2.91 7.27
CA GLY A 652 -25.69 2.16 8.15
C GLY A 652 -24.20 2.44 7.94
N PHE A 653 -23.85 3.32 7.00
CA PHE A 653 -22.47 3.75 6.71
C PHE A 653 -22.27 5.26 6.93
N GLU A 654 -23.21 5.95 7.59
CA GLU A 654 -23.21 7.40 7.80
C GLU A 654 -21.95 7.91 8.51
N HIS A 655 -21.34 7.03 9.31
CA HIS A 655 -20.09 7.29 10.05
C HIS A 655 -18.90 6.49 9.51
N PHE A 656 -18.94 6.05 8.24
CA PHE A 656 -17.85 5.29 7.63
C PHE A 656 -16.53 6.07 7.70
N LEU A 657 -15.55 5.47 8.38
CA LEU A 657 -14.25 6.08 8.71
C LEU A 657 -14.36 7.45 9.41
N GLN A 658 -15.37 7.64 10.27
CA GLN A 658 -15.54 8.82 11.11
C GLN A 658 -15.74 8.45 12.59
N PRO A 659 -15.35 9.32 13.53
CA PRO A 659 -15.62 9.11 14.95
C PRO A 659 -17.12 9.15 15.25
N LEU A 660 -17.55 8.31 16.21
CA LEU A 660 -18.88 8.41 16.81
C LEU A 660 -19.00 9.72 17.59
N GLN A 661 -20.12 10.41 17.42
CA GLN A 661 -20.40 11.64 18.17
C GLN A 661 -20.75 11.34 19.62
N CYS A 662 -20.39 12.25 20.54
CA CYS A 662 -20.66 12.13 21.97
C CYS A 662 -22.16 11.89 22.23
N SER A 663 -23.03 12.63 21.55
CA SER A 663 -24.48 12.49 21.63
C SER A 663 -24.98 11.08 21.29
N THR A 664 -24.33 10.39 20.34
CA THR A 664 -24.68 9.02 19.95
C THR A 664 -24.23 8.03 21.01
N ILE A 665 -23.04 8.23 21.60
CA ILE A 665 -22.53 7.41 22.71
C ILE A 665 -23.47 7.53 23.92
N LEU A 666 -23.84 8.76 24.29
CA LEU A 666 -24.70 9.03 25.45
C LEU A 666 -26.11 8.42 25.31
N ARG A 667 -26.67 8.36 24.09
CA ARG A 667 -27.98 7.73 23.83
C ARG A 667 -28.02 6.22 24.04
N HIS A 668 -26.86 5.55 23.96
CA HIS A 668 -26.77 4.09 24.08
C HIS A 668 -26.20 3.65 25.43
N LEU A 669 -26.14 4.54 26.42
CA LEU A 669 -25.67 4.20 27.77
C LEU A 669 -26.64 3.25 28.48
N PRO A 670 -26.13 2.33 29.31
CA PRO A 670 -26.97 1.45 30.10
C PRO A 670 -27.68 2.23 31.21
N GLU A 671 -28.98 1.99 31.40
CA GLU A 671 -29.75 2.57 32.52
C GLU A 671 -29.34 1.98 33.89
N SER A 672 -28.59 0.87 33.89
CA SER A 672 -28.18 0.14 35.10
C SER A 672 -27.10 0.84 35.96
N GLY A 673 -26.49 1.92 35.47
CA GLY A 673 -25.56 2.74 36.24
C GLY A 673 -24.51 3.48 35.39
N PRO A 674 -23.65 4.30 36.03
CA PRO A 674 -22.71 5.18 35.33
C PRO A 674 -21.60 4.41 34.61
N VAL A 675 -21.15 5.00 33.50
CA VAL A 675 -19.92 4.60 32.80
C VAL A 675 -18.83 5.65 33.07
N VAL A 676 -17.68 5.20 33.55
CA VAL A 676 -16.56 6.07 33.94
C VAL A 676 -15.38 5.84 33.01
N VAL A 677 -15.08 6.83 32.17
CA VAL A 677 -13.93 6.83 31.26
C VAL A 677 -12.77 7.56 31.92
N LEU A 678 -11.60 6.94 32.02
CA LEU A 678 -10.43 7.53 32.67
C LEU A 678 -9.36 7.85 31.63
N ASN A 679 -8.87 9.09 31.61
CA ASN A 679 -7.73 9.50 30.81
C ASN A 679 -6.53 9.86 31.70
N THR A 680 -5.34 9.38 31.31
CA THR A 680 -4.09 9.71 31.99
C THR A 680 -3.09 10.29 31.02
N HIS A 681 -2.62 11.50 31.31
CA HIS A 681 -1.63 12.23 30.53
C HIS A 681 -0.54 12.79 31.45
N GLY A 682 0.61 13.18 30.88
CA GLY A 682 1.74 13.71 31.66
C GLY A 682 1.35 14.92 32.51
N ASP A 683 0.53 15.81 31.95
CA ASP A 683 0.14 17.06 32.62
C ASP A 683 -1.03 16.91 33.59
N ARG A 684 -1.84 15.84 33.44
CA ARG A 684 -3.15 15.74 34.10
C ARG A 684 -3.77 14.35 34.00
N CYS A 685 -4.60 14.03 35.00
CA CYS A 685 -5.45 12.85 35.01
C CYS A 685 -6.90 13.29 35.30
N ASP A 686 -7.85 12.75 34.56
CA ASP A 686 -9.28 13.06 34.73
C ASP A 686 -10.14 11.82 34.50
N ALA A 687 -11.30 11.83 35.15
CA ALA A 687 -12.40 10.92 34.85
C ALA A 687 -13.54 11.68 34.17
N MET A 688 -14.17 11.04 33.19
CA MET A 688 -15.43 11.46 32.58
C MET A 688 -16.51 10.47 32.98
N VAL A 689 -17.53 10.95 33.67
CA VAL A 689 -18.65 10.16 34.16
C VAL A 689 -19.84 10.40 33.22
N LEU A 690 -20.28 9.31 32.60
CA LEU A 690 -21.38 9.27 31.65
C LEU A 690 -22.61 8.71 32.36
N LEU A 691 -23.69 9.49 32.39
CA LEU A 691 -24.97 9.13 33.00
C LEU A 691 -26.06 9.15 31.93
N ALA A 692 -26.90 8.11 31.91
CA ALA A 692 -28.06 8.06 31.04
C ALA A 692 -28.99 9.26 31.33
N GLY A 693 -29.41 9.97 30.29
CA GLY A 693 -30.29 11.15 30.39
C GLY A 693 -29.56 12.50 30.54
N LEU A 694 -28.24 12.53 30.71
CA LEU A 694 -27.44 13.76 30.59
C LEU A 694 -26.99 13.99 29.15
N TYR A 695 -26.90 15.25 28.75
CA TYR A 695 -26.43 15.66 27.42
C TYR A 695 -24.92 15.84 27.34
N ASP A 696 -24.23 16.03 28.48
CA ASP A 696 -22.80 16.26 28.56
C ASP A 696 -22.14 15.36 29.63
N PRO A 697 -20.92 14.84 29.38
CA PRO A 697 -20.16 14.10 30.39
C PRO A 697 -19.78 14.97 31.61
N LEU A 698 -19.91 14.40 32.81
CA LEU A 698 -19.43 15.05 34.03
C LEU A 698 -17.93 14.81 34.21
N ARG A 699 -17.15 15.88 34.39
CA ARG A 699 -15.70 15.79 34.57
C ARG A 699 -15.31 15.76 36.05
N VAL A 700 -14.43 14.83 36.42
CA VAL A 700 -13.79 14.72 37.74
C VAL A 700 -12.28 14.87 37.56
N LYS A 701 -11.68 15.87 38.21
CA LYS A 701 -10.22 16.07 38.21
C LYS A 701 -9.58 15.11 39.22
N LEU A 702 -8.48 14.47 38.86
CA LEU A 702 -7.72 13.55 39.73
C LEU A 702 -6.31 14.11 39.99
N PRO A 703 -6.18 15.17 40.82
CA PRO A 703 -4.91 15.88 41.01
C PRO A 703 -3.84 15.06 41.72
N ASP A 704 -4.25 14.12 42.58
CA ASP A 704 -3.34 13.29 43.37
C ASP A 704 -2.79 12.09 42.59
N PHE A 705 -3.29 11.86 41.36
CA PHE A 705 -2.89 10.75 40.50
C PHE A 705 -2.09 11.24 39.27
N SER A 706 -1.12 10.46 38.82
CA SER A 706 -0.28 10.82 37.66
C SER A 706 0.02 9.63 36.74
N LEU A 707 0.35 9.91 35.49
CA LEU A 707 0.79 8.90 34.53
C LEU A 707 2.03 8.13 35.02
N ALA A 708 2.93 8.82 35.74
CA ALA A 708 4.12 8.20 36.34
C ALA A 708 3.74 7.17 37.40
N LYS A 709 2.81 7.50 38.31
CA LYS A 709 2.27 6.56 39.30
C LYS A 709 1.59 5.37 38.63
N ALA A 710 0.78 5.61 37.59
CA ALA A 710 0.12 4.54 36.84
C ALA A 710 1.12 3.54 36.22
N ARG A 711 2.23 4.03 35.66
CA ARG A 711 3.32 3.19 35.12
C ARG A 711 4.05 2.43 36.22
N GLN A 712 4.36 3.09 37.34
CA GLN A 712 5.00 2.46 38.50
C GLN A 712 4.15 1.32 39.07
N TYR A 713 2.84 1.55 39.24
CA TYR A 713 1.91 0.54 39.74
C TYR A 713 1.80 -0.64 38.77
N ARG A 714 1.76 -0.38 37.46
CA ARG A 714 1.76 -1.45 36.45
C ARG A 714 3.01 -2.32 36.53
N GLN A 715 4.19 -1.71 36.59
CA GLN A 715 5.47 -2.43 36.69
C GLN A 715 5.58 -3.25 37.98
N SER A 716 4.95 -2.78 39.06
CA SER A 716 4.95 -3.49 40.35
C SER A 716 3.99 -4.69 40.38
N ILE A 717 2.95 -4.72 39.54
CA ILE A 717 1.98 -5.82 39.43
C ILE A 717 2.39 -6.84 38.35
N ILE A 718 2.93 -6.37 37.22
CA ILE A 718 3.30 -7.18 36.07
C ILE A 718 4.79 -6.94 35.77
N PRO A 719 5.70 -7.85 36.18
CA PRO A 719 7.09 -7.83 35.75
C PRO A 719 7.15 -8.06 34.23
N GLU A 720 8.01 -7.32 33.53
CA GLU A 720 8.08 -7.26 32.04
C GLU A 720 8.41 -8.59 31.32
N ASP A 721 8.65 -9.70 32.03
CA ASP A 721 9.07 -11.00 31.45
C ASP A 721 7.92 -11.96 31.06
N CYS A 722 6.65 -11.55 31.06
CA CYS A 722 5.52 -12.49 30.81
C CYS A 722 5.02 -12.62 29.36
N GLU A 723 5.60 -11.95 28.36
CA GLU A 723 5.18 -12.12 26.95
C GLU A 723 5.90 -13.27 26.20
N ALA A 724 6.88 -13.95 26.83
CA ALA A 724 7.56 -15.08 26.23
C ALA A 724 7.65 -16.29 27.19
N SER A 725 6.61 -17.14 27.20
CA SER A 725 6.63 -18.58 27.52
C SER A 725 5.51 -19.02 28.49
N GLU A 726 4.35 -19.38 27.94
CA GLU A 726 3.36 -20.20 28.64
C GLU A 726 3.75 -21.70 28.70
N ARG A 727 5.02 -22.08 28.51
CA ARG A 727 5.44 -23.50 28.56
C ARG A 727 6.50 -23.86 29.60
N ALA A 728 6.85 -22.95 30.51
CA ALA A 728 7.84 -23.25 31.56
C ALA A 728 7.33 -22.95 32.98
N ALA A 729 6.08 -23.31 33.29
CA ALA A 729 5.58 -23.29 34.66
C ALA A 729 6.03 -24.55 35.43
N SER A 730 7.33 -24.67 35.69
CA SER A 730 7.82 -25.45 36.83
C SER A 730 9.29 -25.16 37.07
N ARG A 731 9.57 -24.68 38.28
CA ARG A 731 10.88 -24.42 38.90
C ARG A 731 11.48 -23.08 38.47
N TYR A 732 11.30 -22.06 39.29
CA TYR A 732 12.39 -21.29 39.94
C TYR A 732 11.78 -20.34 40.97
N GLY A 733 12.38 -20.28 42.15
CA GLY A 733 11.84 -19.67 43.35
C GLY A 733 11.66 -18.16 43.27
N ARG A 734 10.55 -17.69 43.84
CA ARG A 734 10.27 -16.29 44.19
C ARG A 734 11.47 -15.69 44.95
N LYS A 735 12.18 -14.75 44.33
CA LYS A 735 12.90 -13.70 45.06
C LYS A 735 12.00 -12.45 45.08
N HIS A 736 11.38 -12.21 46.23
CA HIS A 736 10.74 -10.93 46.52
C HIS A 736 11.83 -9.88 46.70
N GLY A 737 11.98 -8.98 45.72
CA GLY A 737 12.75 -7.76 45.88
C GLY A 737 11.96 -6.76 46.73
N ALA A 738 12.57 -6.29 47.80
CA ALA A 738 12.04 -5.29 48.70
C ALA A 738 11.99 -3.91 48.01
N GLY A 739 10.81 -3.55 47.49
CA GLY A 739 10.40 -2.19 47.13
C GLY A 739 9.02 -1.96 47.74
N THR A 740 8.87 -0.91 48.52
CA THR A 740 7.81 -0.65 49.50
C THR A 740 6.38 -0.68 48.95
N GLY A 741 5.53 -1.51 49.58
CA GLY A 741 4.08 -1.56 49.41
C GLY A 741 3.62 -2.62 48.40
N GLY A 742 3.35 -3.85 48.86
CA GLY A 742 2.75 -4.91 48.03
C GLY A 742 1.38 -4.50 47.45
N ILE A 743 0.70 -5.40 46.73
CA ILE A 743 -0.58 -5.12 46.04
C ILE A 743 -1.58 -4.27 46.85
N TYR A 744 -1.68 -4.46 48.17
CA TYR A 744 -2.53 -3.69 49.07
C TYR A 744 -2.21 -2.17 49.11
N PHE A 745 -0.94 -1.77 49.01
CA PHE A 745 -0.56 -0.36 48.89
C PHE A 745 -1.07 0.24 47.59
N ILE A 746 -0.98 -0.51 46.48
CA ILE A 746 -1.48 -0.08 45.18
C ILE A 746 -3.02 0.04 45.23
N LEU A 747 -3.72 -0.94 45.81
CA LEU A 747 -5.18 -0.90 45.97
C LEU A 747 -5.63 0.27 46.86
N HIS A 748 -4.89 0.54 47.94
CA HIS A 748 -5.14 1.69 48.81
C HIS A 748 -4.94 3.01 48.06
N SER A 749 -3.85 3.14 47.31
CA SER A 749 -3.54 4.36 46.54
C SER A 749 -4.54 4.58 45.40
N LEU A 750 -4.94 3.53 44.68
CA LEU A 750 -6.00 3.62 43.66
C LEU A 750 -7.35 4.02 44.27
N TRP A 751 -7.63 3.58 45.50
CA TRP A 751 -8.84 3.98 46.19
C TRP A 751 -8.85 5.47 46.52
N THR A 752 -7.80 5.96 47.16
CA THR A 752 -7.71 7.35 47.61
C THR A 752 -7.58 8.34 46.46
N GLU A 753 -6.77 8.02 45.45
CA GLU A 753 -6.38 8.94 44.38
C GLU A 753 -7.30 8.89 43.16
N VAL A 754 -8.02 7.79 42.92
CA VAL A 754 -8.84 7.59 41.71
C VAL A 754 -10.29 7.26 42.03
N VAL A 755 -10.56 6.17 42.74
CA VAL A 755 -11.93 5.64 42.86
C VAL A 755 -12.79 6.49 43.79
N LYS A 756 -12.29 6.83 44.99
CA LYS A 756 -13.05 7.61 45.98
C LYS A 756 -13.50 8.98 45.44
N PRO A 757 -12.65 9.82 44.81
CA PRO A 757 -13.10 11.11 44.25
C PRO A 757 -14.26 10.98 43.26
N ILE A 758 -14.31 9.88 42.50
CA ILE A 758 -15.36 9.62 41.51
C ILE A 758 -16.66 9.21 42.20
N LEU A 759 -16.59 8.35 43.22
CA LEU A 759 -17.75 7.93 44.00
C LEU A 759 -18.34 9.08 44.82
N ASP A 760 -17.49 9.93 45.39
CA ASP A 760 -17.89 11.13 46.13
C ASP A 760 -18.66 12.09 45.20
N MET A 761 -18.21 12.26 43.94
CA MET A 761 -18.93 13.08 42.94
C MET A 761 -20.30 12.49 42.58
N LEU A 762 -20.39 11.16 42.46
CA LEU A 762 -21.64 10.45 42.17
C LEU A 762 -22.64 10.45 43.35
N ASN A 763 -22.25 10.97 44.52
CA ASN A 763 -23.05 10.93 45.77
C ASN A 763 -23.54 9.53 46.13
N LEU A 764 -22.76 8.49 45.81
CA LEU A 764 -23.09 7.12 46.17
C LEU A 764 -22.81 6.91 47.65
N ALA A 765 -23.87 6.91 48.47
CA ALA A 765 -23.78 6.70 49.90
C ALA A 765 -23.27 5.28 50.23
N ARG A 766 -22.46 5.18 51.29
CA ARG A 766 -22.08 3.88 51.87
C ARG A 766 -23.35 3.18 52.36
N VAL A 767 -23.66 2.03 51.76
CA VAL A 767 -24.78 1.19 52.17
C VAL A 767 -24.26 0.19 53.20
N ASP A 768 -24.63 0.35 54.47
CA ASP A 768 -24.21 -0.55 55.57
C ASP A 768 -24.91 -1.92 55.50
N ASP A 769 -26.02 -2.02 54.76
CA ASP A 769 -26.76 -3.26 54.54
C ASP A 769 -27.13 -3.44 53.05
N PRO A 770 -26.31 -4.16 52.25
CA PRO A 770 -26.52 -4.33 50.81
C PRO A 770 -27.80 -5.11 50.47
N SER A 771 -28.49 -5.69 51.46
CA SER A 771 -29.79 -6.34 51.27
C SER A 771 -30.98 -5.37 51.24
N LYS A 772 -30.78 -4.10 51.61
CA LYS A 772 -31.86 -3.09 51.73
C LYS A 772 -31.90 -2.05 50.61
N VAL A 773 -30.83 -1.91 49.83
CA VAL A 773 -30.75 -0.95 48.71
C VAL A 773 -30.07 -1.64 47.52
N PRO A 774 -30.64 -1.58 46.30
CA PRO A 774 -29.99 -2.12 45.12
C PRO A 774 -28.67 -1.37 44.87
N LEU A 775 -27.56 -2.12 44.85
CA LEU A 775 -26.24 -1.58 44.57
C LEU A 775 -26.17 -1.07 43.12
N THR A 776 -25.67 0.14 42.93
CA THR A 776 -25.49 0.72 41.59
C THR A 776 -24.26 0.10 40.93
N ARG A 777 -24.42 -0.42 39.70
CA ARG A 777 -23.30 -0.94 38.92
C ARG A 777 -22.48 0.20 38.32
N ILE A 778 -21.16 0.13 38.41
CA ILE A 778 -20.25 1.08 37.77
C ILE A 778 -19.45 0.37 36.68
N TRP A 779 -19.39 0.96 35.49
CA TRP A 779 -18.56 0.47 34.40
C TRP A 779 -17.27 1.28 34.31
N TRP A 780 -16.12 0.62 34.46
CA TRP A 780 -14.81 1.27 34.37
C TRP A 780 -14.25 1.11 32.96
N CYS A 781 -13.97 2.23 32.29
CA CYS A 781 -13.34 2.32 30.98
C CYS A 781 -11.98 3.03 31.08
N PRO A 782 -10.96 2.37 31.68
CA PRO A 782 -9.62 2.94 31.79
C PRO A 782 -8.87 2.96 30.46
N THR A 783 -8.05 3.98 30.25
CA THR A 783 -7.14 4.08 29.10
C THR A 783 -5.67 4.00 29.52
N GLY A 784 -4.79 3.58 28.60
CA GLY A 784 -3.35 3.56 28.82
C GLY A 784 -2.92 2.60 29.96
N PRO A 785 -1.95 2.98 30.80
CA PRO A 785 -1.48 2.11 31.89
C PRO A 785 -2.56 1.73 32.91
N LEU A 786 -3.61 2.56 33.10
CA LEU A 786 -4.72 2.27 34.01
C LEU A 786 -5.51 1.02 33.60
N SER A 787 -5.48 0.63 32.33
CA SER A 787 -6.21 -0.56 31.84
C SER A 787 -5.69 -1.87 32.46
N PHE A 788 -4.49 -1.84 33.03
CA PHE A 788 -3.86 -2.99 33.70
C PHE A 788 -3.96 -2.92 35.23
N LEU A 789 -4.63 -1.90 35.79
CA LEU A 789 -4.74 -1.71 37.23
C LEU A 789 -6.11 -2.17 37.75
N PRO A 790 -6.17 -2.81 38.92
CA PRO A 790 -7.40 -3.38 39.47
C PRO A 790 -8.29 -2.32 40.14
N LEU A 791 -8.83 -1.38 39.34
CA LEU A 791 -9.71 -0.30 39.82
C LEU A 791 -10.94 -0.82 40.58
N HIS A 792 -11.49 -1.94 40.13
CA HIS A 792 -12.65 -2.60 40.76
C HIS A 792 -12.35 -3.18 42.16
N ALA A 793 -11.07 -3.42 42.47
CA ALA A 793 -10.63 -3.94 43.76
C ALA A 793 -9.93 -2.85 44.60
N ALA A 794 -9.99 -1.59 44.18
CA ALA A 794 -9.42 -0.49 44.96
C ALA A 794 -10.16 -0.38 46.30
N GLY A 795 -9.42 -0.38 47.40
CA GLY A 795 -10.00 -0.32 48.74
C GLY A 795 -8.94 -0.17 49.81
N VAL A 796 -9.40 0.17 51.02
CA VAL A 796 -8.56 0.18 52.22
C VAL A 796 -8.59 -1.21 52.83
N TYR A 797 -7.54 -1.98 52.60
CA TYR A 797 -7.35 -3.30 53.20
C TYR A 797 -6.41 -3.16 54.39
N GLU A 798 -6.87 -3.56 55.59
CA GLU A 798 -5.98 -3.74 56.71
C GLU A 798 -5.16 -5.01 56.44
N GLY A 799 -3.84 -4.86 56.30
CA GLY A 799 -2.95 -6.00 56.07
C GLY A 799 -3.02 -6.96 57.24
N THR A 800 -3.33 -8.22 56.98
CA THR A 800 -3.09 -9.33 57.93
C THR A 800 -1.62 -9.72 57.94
#